data_AF-A0AA41UL03-F1
#
_entry.id   AF-A0AA41UL03-F1
#
_cell.length_a   1.000
_cell.length_b   1.000
_cell.length_c   1.000
_cell.angle_alpha   90.00
_cell.angle_beta   90.00
_cell.angle_gamma   90.00
#
_symmetry.space_group_name_H-M   'P 1'
#
loop_
_entity.id
_entity.type
_entity.pdbx_description
1 polymer ?
#
loop_
_entity_poly.entity_id
_entity_poly.type
_entity_poly.pdbx_seq_one_letter_code
_entity_poly.pdbx_strand_id
1 'polypeptide(L)'
;MYAMSLTSKTTISPPTMVCKRHHGSALIAIIAAILLFSVLAATLLPLVSSSRQQTAFHHLADQAYFLAESGYRMALHQYRQAQTMQQKVAALENMDGRRFQLEGVGSFEIRIFSYYFVLTNGAEPGVNSWKAVVAGTLPPELLENAIGQTQRLFIGNQDFEVNLSIEDNNQEITIILEDGEGFATPLPQHTIVYPFVRSNGFDPTTGFLSYENGGGGLFPSTHGRIIVGGRIVNYNYNNRDENRFEGIRDPSASSQDSNLEILSGAPIILTNFSRLHSTGIVGQGALTTHRELIFDGAFPQEPFLWEEVTEETFSETSAIANWETVDGSVAISAADGNRALFFEELSSNGGLATSAAAAGDRFTGYRGLTGGFLSYDVQVKLGFLNSLYPETEGDDSDSDAAPSFAGGLSFRLRTTDDNPSLSLTAFNGYGLSIVLGQTGFQLPGTALEAGPLVVLWQQTGGIDTRTWLAYSAIDFPAGGVALLVRLHEAVLLNFTNGEAAAIQAGERIFGENHGAMGTVLSSPILSTGAWNDGSAAGTLLLNKVTKGSTFQRNETLLVVGRSNSAAKVSNDVTMDKKENIIRIYRADLADYPRIAGNQKLQWPPDDGADEEAHTSPFRLIHWDAINDTINAPSELYAVPSSNTPDSILRTYHPNLISKPLSASPVAELGLHAFGDGAGDIFFDDFGFRLTYPVREAFPSPLQQ
;
A
#
# COMPACT_ATOMS: atom_id res chain seq x y z
N MET A 1 -39.36 -79.17 52.85
CA MET A 1 -38.43 -79.27 51.71
C MET A 1 -37.03 -79.06 52.22
N TYR A 2 -36.59 -80.06 52.98
CA TYR A 2 -35.99 -79.86 54.29
C TYR A 2 -34.57 -80.40 54.32
N ALA A 3 -33.70 -79.59 54.92
CA ALA A 3 -32.73 -79.95 55.95
C ALA A 3 -32.20 -81.39 55.99
N MET A 4 -30.89 -81.51 56.16
CA MET A 4 -30.25 -82.14 57.34
C MET A 4 -28.79 -82.42 56.96
N SER A 5 -27.80 -81.97 57.73
CA SER A 5 -27.49 -82.37 59.11
C SER A 5 -26.94 -83.80 59.18
N LEU A 6 -25.80 -83.89 59.88
CA LEU A 6 -25.25 -85.05 60.59
C LEU A 6 -24.27 -86.02 59.88
N THR A 7 -22.99 -85.75 60.16
CA THR A 7 -22.04 -86.61 60.90
C THR A 7 -21.70 -88.03 60.44
N SER A 8 -20.39 -88.32 60.46
CA SER A 8 -19.87 -89.50 61.16
C SER A 8 -18.58 -89.20 61.95
N LYS A 9 -18.67 -89.44 63.27
CA LYS A 9 -17.60 -89.53 64.27
C LYS A 9 -16.63 -90.69 63.98
N THR A 10 -15.35 -90.57 64.36
CA THR A 10 -14.69 -91.53 65.31
C THR A 10 -13.31 -91.06 65.83
N THR A 11 -13.23 -90.95 67.17
CA THR A 11 -12.14 -91.34 68.14
C THR A 11 -10.71 -90.75 68.13
N ILE A 12 -10.50 -89.76 69.01
CA ILE A 12 -9.54 -89.62 70.16
C ILE A 12 -8.28 -90.51 70.23
N SER A 13 -7.08 -89.88 70.15
CA SER A 13 -6.08 -89.78 71.24
C SER A 13 -4.86 -88.92 70.82
N PRO A 14 -4.14 -88.26 71.76
CA PRO A 14 -3.49 -86.99 71.53
C PRO A 14 -2.03 -87.12 71.03
N PRO A 15 -1.60 -86.34 70.03
CA PRO A 15 -0.20 -85.99 69.92
C PRO A 15 0.06 -84.77 70.81
N THR A 16 0.90 -84.96 71.82
CA THR A 16 1.64 -83.90 72.52
C THR A 16 2.38 -83.04 71.50
N MET A 17 1.73 -82.01 70.96
CA MET A 17 2.42 -80.95 70.23
C MET A 17 2.99 -79.96 71.25
N VAL A 18 4.26 -80.19 71.51
CA VAL A 18 5.23 -79.24 72.04
C VAL A 18 4.90 -77.84 71.54
N CYS A 19 4.58 -76.94 72.47
CA CYS A 19 4.61 -75.50 72.26
C CYS A 19 6.07 -75.09 71.95
N LYS A 20 6.47 -75.19 70.68
CA LYS A 20 7.64 -74.44 70.19
C LYS A 20 7.15 -73.02 69.92
N ARG A 21 7.45 -72.13 70.86
CA ARG A 21 7.55 -70.69 70.61
C ARG A 21 8.34 -70.47 69.32
N HIS A 22 7.66 -70.16 68.21
CA HIS A 22 8.31 -69.62 67.02
C HIS A 22 8.64 -68.14 67.28
N HIS A 23 9.71 -67.88 68.02
CA HIS A 23 10.31 -66.54 68.14
C HIS A 23 11.25 -66.22 66.95
N GLY A 24 11.22 -67.03 65.88
CA GLY A 24 12.12 -66.88 64.71
C GLY A 24 11.44 -66.52 63.37
N SER A 25 10.20 -66.95 63.11
CA SER A 25 9.54 -66.71 61.81
C SER A 25 8.99 -65.28 61.65
N ALA A 26 8.51 -64.68 62.74
CA ALA A 26 8.09 -63.27 62.75
C ALA A 26 9.28 -62.33 62.49
N LEU A 27 10.46 -62.65 63.05
CA LEU A 27 11.67 -61.87 62.84
C LEU A 27 12.15 -61.96 61.38
N ILE A 28 12.13 -63.15 60.78
CA ILE A 28 12.51 -63.34 59.37
C ILE A 28 11.52 -62.61 58.43
N ALA A 29 10.21 -62.65 58.72
CA ALA A 29 9.22 -61.91 57.95
C ALA A 29 9.42 -60.39 58.04
N ILE A 30 9.79 -59.88 59.22
CA ILE A 30 10.11 -58.46 59.43
C ILE A 30 11.39 -58.07 58.68
N ILE A 31 12.45 -58.88 58.74
CA ILE A 31 13.71 -58.62 58.02
C ILE A 31 13.47 -58.64 56.50
N ALA A 32 12.70 -59.61 56.00
CA ALA A 32 12.33 -59.68 54.59
C ALA A 32 11.48 -58.48 54.16
N ALA A 33 10.52 -58.03 54.98
CA ALA A 33 9.73 -56.83 54.71
C ALA A 33 10.61 -55.56 54.71
N ILE A 34 11.53 -55.41 55.66
CA ILE A 34 12.46 -54.27 55.71
C ILE A 34 13.37 -54.25 54.47
N LEU A 35 13.89 -55.41 54.04
CA LEU A 35 14.69 -55.52 52.81
C LEU A 35 13.88 -55.14 51.57
N LEU A 36 12.64 -55.60 51.47
CA LEU A 36 11.76 -55.33 50.33
C LEU A 36 11.36 -53.85 50.28
N PHE A 37 11.05 -53.23 51.41
CA PHE A 37 10.80 -51.78 51.50
C PHE A 37 12.08 -50.95 51.27
N SER A 38 13.26 -51.44 51.65
CA SER A 38 14.53 -50.76 51.39
C SER A 38 14.87 -50.74 49.90
N VAL A 39 14.65 -51.86 49.20
CA VAL A 39 14.81 -51.93 47.74
C VAL A 39 13.77 -51.05 47.05
N LEU A 40 12.51 -51.09 47.48
CA LEU A 40 11.45 -50.24 46.94
C LEU A 40 11.78 -48.74 47.13
N ALA A 41 12.20 -48.34 48.34
CA ALA A 41 12.60 -46.96 48.64
C ALA A 41 13.82 -46.53 47.80
N ALA A 42 14.81 -47.40 47.63
CA ALA A 42 15.98 -47.15 46.79
C ALA A 42 15.62 -47.00 45.30
N THR A 43 14.58 -47.68 44.82
CA THR A 43 14.09 -47.53 43.43
C THR A 43 13.15 -46.33 43.24
N LEU A 44 12.41 -45.92 44.27
CA LEU A 44 11.48 -44.78 44.21
C LEU A 44 12.20 -43.42 44.31
N LEU A 45 13.31 -43.34 45.05
CA LEU A 45 14.11 -42.12 45.21
C LEU A 45 14.59 -41.54 43.86
N PRO A 46 15.20 -42.33 42.95
CA PRO A 46 15.57 -41.87 41.62
C PRO A 46 14.38 -41.42 40.77
N LEU A 47 13.22 -42.10 40.88
CA LEU A 47 12.02 -41.76 40.11
C LEU A 47 11.39 -40.43 40.55
N VAL A 48 11.29 -40.18 41.85
CA VAL A 48 10.78 -38.90 42.39
C VAL A 48 11.76 -37.76 42.13
N SER A 49 13.07 -38.01 42.21
CA SER A 49 14.11 -37.03 41.88
C SER A 49 14.07 -36.64 40.40
N SER A 50 14.00 -37.62 39.50
CA SER A 50 13.89 -37.42 38.06
C SER A 50 12.62 -36.66 37.67
N SER A 51 11.47 -37.01 38.26
CA SER A 51 10.20 -36.33 38.01
C SER A 51 10.22 -34.86 38.43
N ARG A 52 10.76 -34.53 39.62
CA ARG A 52 10.90 -33.13 40.07
C ARG A 52 11.86 -32.33 39.19
N GLN A 53 12.94 -32.96 38.71
CA GLN A 53 13.87 -32.34 37.78
C GLN A 53 13.22 -32.04 36.42
N GLN A 54 12.46 -32.99 35.86
CA GLN A 54 11.74 -32.78 34.59
C GLN A 54 10.74 -31.63 34.68
N THR A 55 9.94 -31.55 35.75
CA THR A 55 9.02 -30.42 35.95
C THR A 55 9.76 -29.09 36.11
N ALA A 56 10.88 -29.07 36.82
CA ALA A 56 11.71 -27.87 36.95
C ALA A 56 12.33 -27.43 35.61
N PHE A 57 12.82 -28.37 34.78
CA PHE A 57 13.34 -28.06 33.45
C PHE A 57 12.26 -27.53 32.51
N HIS A 58 11.05 -28.08 32.55
CA HIS A 58 9.91 -27.55 31.79
C HIS A 58 9.57 -26.11 32.20
N HIS A 59 9.46 -25.83 33.50
CA HIS A 59 9.22 -24.47 33.97
C HIS A 59 10.33 -23.48 33.60
N LEU A 60 11.61 -23.89 33.67
CA LEU A 60 12.74 -23.06 33.25
C LEU A 60 12.74 -22.82 31.74
N ALA A 61 12.33 -23.80 30.93
CA ALA A 61 12.20 -23.66 29.49
C ALA A 61 11.08 -22.70 29.10
N ASP A 62 9.92 -22.77 29.78
CA ASP A 62 8.82 -21.82 29.59
C ASP A 62 9.23 -20.40 30.00
N GLN A 63 9.95 -20.25 31.12
CA GLN A 63 10.48 -18.95 31.55
C GLN A 63 11.50 -18.39 30.54
N ALA A 64 12.41 -19.23 30.04
CA ALA A 64 13.34 -18.83 28.99
C ALA A 64 12.61 -18.42 27.70
N TYR A 65 11.52 -19.11 27.34
CA TYR A 65 10.67 -18.73 26.21
C TYR A 65 10.02 -17.35 26.41
N PHE A 66 9.39 -17.08 27.56
CA PHE A 66 8.77 -15.77 27.81
C PHE A 66 9.78 -14.63 27.89
N LEU A 67 11.00 -14.91 28.36
CA LEU A 67 12.10 -13.94 28.32
C LEU A 67 12.57 -13.66 26.89
N ALA A 68 12.68 -14.69 26.05
CA ALA A 68 12.97 -14.51 24.64
C ALA A 68 11.87 -13.67 23.95
N GLU A 69 10.60 -13.92 24.23
CA GLU A 69 9.49 -13.12 23.70
C GLU A 69 9.55 -11.65 24.18
N SER A 70 9.97 -11.43 25.42
CA SER A 70 10.15 -10.08 25.98
C SER A 70 11.22 -9.28 25.22
N GLY A 71 12.31 -9.93 24.78
CA GLY A 71 13.33 -9.28 23.95
C GLY A 71 12.79 -8.79 22.61
N TYR A 72 11.97 -9.59 21.93
CA TYR A 72 11.29 -9.15 20.70
C TYR A 72 10.36 -7.96 20.94
N ARG A 73 9.53 -8.03 21.99
CA ARG A 73 8.61 -6.93 22.35
C ARG A 73 9.36 -5.64 22.68
N MET A 74 10.53 -5.73 23.32
CA MET A 74 11.40 -4.59 23.61
C MET A 74 12.00 -3.99 22.33
N ALA A 75 12.54 -4.82 21.44
CA ALA A 75 13.08 -4.37 20.16
C ALA A 75 12.03 -3.61 19.35
N LEU A 76 10.83 -4.18 19.30
CA LEU A 76 9.67 -3.57 18.67
C LEU A 76 9.28 -2.24 19.31
N HIS A 77 9.23 -2.18 20.64
CA HIS A 77 8.85 -0.96 21.36
C HIS A 77 9.82 0.19 21.09
N GLN A 78 11.13 -0.08 21.15
CA GLN A 78 12.15 0.96 20.88
C GLN A 78 12.11 1.42 19.43
N TYR A 79 11.96 0.49 18.48
CA TYR A 79 11.83 0.84 17.07
C TYR A 79 10.61 1.74 16.79
N ARG A 80 9.48 1.48 17.47
CA ARG A 80 8.25 2.29 17.34
C ARG A 80 8.34 3.66 18.00
N GLN A 81 9.17 3.85 19.03
CA GLN A 81 9.32 5.14 19.67
C GLN A 81 10.14 6.12 18.83
N ALA A 82 11.07 5.61 18.02
CA ALA A 82 11.89 6.42 17.14
C ALA A 82 11.04 7.07 16.02
N GLN A 83 11.19 8.38 15.86
CA GLN A 83 10.39 9.18 14.91
C GLN A 83 11.07 9.30 13.54
N THR A 84 12.40 9.35 13.51
CA THR A 84 13.17 9.44 12.26
C THR A 84 13.85 8.12 11.91
N MET A 85 14.15 7.90 10.63
CA MET A 85 14.86 6.69 10.20
C MET A 85 16.23 6.56 10.87
N GLN A 86 16.94 7.68 11.06
CA GLN A 86 18.20 7.70 11.81
C GLN A 86 18.04 7.20 13.25
N GLN A 87 16.99 7.65 13.95
CA GLN A 87 16.69 7.17 15.30
C GLN A 87 16.29 5.69 15.31
N LYS A 88 15.57 5.23 14.29
CA LYS A 88 15.17 3.82 14.12
C LYS A 88 16.40 2.91 13.96
N VAL A 89 17.34 3.29 13.08
CA VAL A 89 18.62 2.60 12.89
C VAL A 89 19.43 2.59 14.20
N ALA A 90 19.61 3.76 14.82
CA ALA A 90 20.36 3.86 16.08
C ALA A 90 19.71 3.05 17.22
N ALA A 91 18.39 2.95 17.28
CA ALA A 91 17.70 2.12 18.28
C ALA A 91 18.03 0.64 18.09
N LEU A 92 18.00 0.14 16.84
CA LEU A 92 18.33 -1.25 16.52
C LEU A 92 19.80 -1.55 16.82
N GLU A 93 20.73 -0.72 16.39
CA GLU A 93 22.16 -0.86 16.67
C GLU A 93 22.46 -0.86 18.18
N ASN A 94 21.78 0.01 18.94
CA ASN A 94 21.94 0.09 20.38
C ASN A 94 21.43 -1.14 21.14
N MET A 95 20.64 -2.02 20.51
CA MET A 95 20.14 -3.25 21.10
C MET A 95 20.89 -4.48 20.61
N ASP A 96 21.44 -4.41 19.40
CA ASP A 96 22.11 -5.53 18.76
C ASP A 96 23.32 -6.02 19.57
N GLY A 97 23.34 -7.33 19.81
CA GLY A 97 24.38 -8.01 20.58
C GLY A 97 24.41 -7.73 22.08
N ARG A 98 23.40 -7.06 22.62
CA ARG A 98 23.34 -6.75 24.06
C ARG A 98 22.49 -7.77 24.82
N ARG A 99 22.92 -8.00 26.06
CA ARG A 99 22.17 -8.76 27.07
C ARG A 99 21.46 -7.81 28.03
N PHE A 100 20.18 -8.05 28.22
CA PHE A 100 19.31 -7.31 29.14
C PHE A 100 18.95 -8.20 30.33
N GLN A 101 19.18 -7.69 31.54
CA GLN A 101 18.90 -8.42 32.77
C GLN A 101 17.58 -7.94 33.37
N LEU A 102 16.71 -8.88 33.71
CA LEU A 102 15.51 -8.65 34.52
C LEU A 102 15.79 -9.13 35.94
N GLU A 103 15.62 -8.24 36.92
CA GLU A 103 15.88 -8.56 38.32
C GLU A 103 15.01 -9.74 38.79
N GLY A 104 15.66 -10.77 39.33
CA GLY A 104 14.98 -11.94 39.90
C GLY A 104 14.34 -12.92 38.91
N VAL A 105 14.38 -12.67 37.59
CA VAL A 105 13.70 -13.50 36.58
C VAL A 105 14.67 -14.18 35.62
N GLY A 106 15.68 -13.46 35.12
CA GLY A 106 16.61 -13.99 34.12
C GLY A 106 17.13 -12.88 33.21
N SER A 107 17.72 -13.26 32.07
CA SER A 107 18.18 -12.30 31.05
C SER A 107 17.74 -12.73 29.67
N PHE A 108 17.76 -11.80 28.72
CA PHE A 108 17.64 -12.12 27.30
C PHE A 108 18.72 -11.39 26.50
N GLU A 109 19.15 -11.99 25.40
CA GLU A 109 20.10 -11.43 24.45
C GLU A 109 19.40 -11.24 23.11
N ILE A 110 19.65 -10.10 22.45
CA ILE A 110 19.06 -9.76 21.17
C ILE A 110 20.17 -9.67 20.11
N ARG A 111 19.93 -10.27 18.93
CA ARG A 111 20.71 -10.05 17.70
C ARG A 111 19.78 -9.65 16.56
N ILE A 112 20.16 -8.64 15.80
CA ILE A 112 19.36 -8.09 14.69
C ILE A 112 20.17 -8.24 13.41
N PHE A 113 19.59 -8.92 12.42
CA PHE A 113 20.17 -9.09 11.09
C PHE A 113 19.29 -8.41 10.04
N SER A 114 19.70 -7.27 9.51
CA SER A 114 18.92 -6.52 8.51
C SER A 114 19.37 -6.79 7.09
N TYR A 115 18.39 -6.93 6.18
CA TYR A 115 18.61 -7.18 4.75
C TYR A 115 18.34 -5.92 3.90
N TYR A 116 18.25 -4.75 4.53
CA TYR A 116 18.11 -3.46 3.87
C TYR A 116 19.20 -2.51 4.36
N PHE A 117 19.51 -1.49 3.55
CA PHE A 117 20.57 -0.54 3.83
C PHE A 117 20.02 0.88 3.91
N VAL A 118 20.77 1.78 4.55
CA VAL A 118 20.39 3.18 4.73
C VAL A 118 21.56 4.07 4.33
N LEU A 119 21.36 5.03 3.43
CA LEU A 119 22.43 5.91 2.96
C LEU A 119 22.99 6.80 4.08
N THR A 120 24.31 6.78 4.26
CA THR A 120 25.01 7.53 5.31
C THR A 120 25.19 9.00 4.96
N ASN A 121 25.47 9.34 3.70
CA ASN A 121 25.79 10.72 3.29
C ASN A 121 24.84 11.25 2.19
N GLY A 122 23.70 10.58 1.95
CA GLY A 122 22.85 10.85 0.78
C GLY A 122 23.53 10.42 -0.52
N ALA A 123 22.88 10.68 -1.66
CA ALA A 123 23.45 10.41 -2.97
C ALA A 123 23.55 11.70 -3.77
N GLU A 124 24.77 12.14 -4.07
CA GLU A 124 25.01 13.34 -4.87
C GLU A 124 24.88 13.06 -6.37
N PRO A 125 24.48 14.07 -7.19
CA PRO A 125 24.30 13.86 -8.62
C PRO A 125 25.58 13.44 -9.33
N GLY A 126 25.49 12.47 -10.24
CA GLY A 126 26.61 12.00 -11.06
C GLY A 126 27.69 11.21 -10.30
N VAL A 127 27.51 10.93 -9.00
CA VAL A 127 28.43 10.11 -8.21
C VAL A 127 28.07 8.63 -8.36
N ASN A 128 29.07 7.78 -8.62
CA ASN A 128 28.89 6.35 -8.89
C ASN A 128 29.18 5.44 -7.69
N SER A 129 29.39 6.00 -6.51
CA SER A 129 29.70 5.29 -5.27
C SER A 129 29.03 5.96 -4.08
N TRP A 130 28.31 5.19 -3.27
CA TRP A 130 27.61 5.69 -2.07
C TRP A 130 27.93 4.84 -0.85
N LYS A 131 27.89 5.47 0.32
CA LYS A 131 28.06 4.80 1.61
C LYS A 131 26.69 4.53 2.23
N ALA A 132 26.50 3.32 2.71
CA ALA A 132 25.29 2.89 3.39
C ALA A 132 25.64 2.09 4.66
N VAL A 133 24.74 2.15 5.65
CA VAL A 133 24.83 1.39 6.89
C VAL A 133 23.71 0.35 6.95
N VAL A 134 23.97 -0.76 7.63
CA VAL A 134 22.97 -1.78 7.96
C VAL A 134 22.47 -1.54 9.36
N ALA A 135 21.16 -1.61 9.58
CA ALA A 135 20.62 -1.58 10.94
C ALA A 135 20.98 -2.86 11.71
N GLY A 136 21.88 -2.77 12.70
CA GLY A 136 22.34 -3.92 13.48
C GLY A 136 23.55 -4.62 12.85
N THR A 137 23.46 -5.94 12.63
CA THR A 137 24.55 -6.76 12.08
C THR A 137 24.21 -7.22 10.66
N LEU A 138 25.21 -7.24 9.76
CA LEU A 138 25.04 -7.82 8.44
C LEU A 138 24.80 -9.34 8.54
N PRO A 139 23.73 -9.88 7.91
CA PRO A 139 23.50 -11.32 7.89
C PRO A 139 24.71 -12.08 7.29
N PRO A 140 25.17 -13.18 7.91
CA PRO A 140 26.30 -13.97 7.39
C PRO A 140 26.09 -14.47 5.95
N GLU A 141 24.85 -14.78 5.59
CA GLU A 141 24.50 -15.23 4.25
C GLU A 141 24.72 -14.15 3.17
N LEU A 142 24.69 -12.85 3.52
CA LEU A 142 25.02 -11.78 2.58
C LEU A 142 26.53 -11.71 2.33
N LEU A 143 27.35 -11.96 3.35
CA LEU A 143 28.82 -11.99 3.20
C LEU A 143 29.26 -13.05 2.20
N GLU A 144 28.60 -14.21 2.22
CA GLU A 144 28.96 -15.35 1.39
C GLU A 144 28.43 -15.24 -0.05
N ASN A 145 27.28 -14.58 -0.25
CA ASN A 145 26.52 -14.69 -1.51
C ASN A 145 26.29 -13.35 -2.23
N ALA A 146 26.47 -12.21 -1.56
CA ALA A 146 26.20 -10.89 -2.15
C ALA A 146 27.46 -10.03 -2.28
N ILE A 147 28.35 -10.07 -1.29
CA ILE A 147 29.57 -9.24 -1.30
C ILE A 147 30.55 -9.73 -2.38
N GLY A 148 31.06 -8.80 -3.19
CA GLY A 148 31.98 -9.11 -4.30
C GLY A 148 31.33 -9.80 -5.51
N GLN A 149 30.00 -9.86 -5.56
CA GLN A 149 29.22 -10.27 -6.72
C GLN A 149 28.37 -9.09 -7.20
N THR A 150 28.04 -9.07 -8.48
CA THR A 150 27.02 -8.17 -9.03
C THR A 150 25.70 -8.44 -8.33
N GLN A 151 25.06 -7.39 -7.82
CA GLN A 151 23.73 -7.41 -7.22
C GLN A 151 22.89 -6.29 -7.81
N ARG A 152 21.60 -6.28 -7.49
CA ARG A 152 20.73 -5.17 -7.86
C ARG A 152 20.01 -4.56 -6.66
N LEU A 153 19.91 -3.24 -6.68
CA LEU A 153 19.31 -2.44 -5.62
C LEU A 153 18.28 -1.49 -6.19
N PHE A 154 17.23 -1.22 -5.41
CA PHE A 154 16.24 -0.20 -5.68
C PHE A 154 16.44 0.96 -4.71
N ILE A 155 16.76 2.14 -5.25
CA ILE A 155 17.13 3.35 -4.50
C ILE A 155 16.44 4.55 -5.16
N GLY A 156 15.70 5.35 -4.39
CA GLY A 156 15.10 6.58 -4.90
C GLY A 156 14.19 6.38 -6.13
N ASN A 157 13.45 5.27 -6.18
CA ASN A 157 12.60 4.84 -7.29
C ASN A 157 13.31 4.43 -8.58
N GLN A 158 14.61 4.16 -8.53
CA GLN A 158 15.40 3.65 -9.65
C GLN A 158 16.07 2.33 -9.29
N ASP A 159 16.20 1.42 -10.25
CA ASP A 159 16.98 0.18 -10.10
C ASP A 159 18.40 0.34 -10.64
N PHE A 160 19.37 -0.19 -9.90
CA PHE A 160 20.78 -0.14 -10.23
C PHE A 160 21.42 -1.51 -10.12
N GLU A 161 22.36 -1.78 -11.03
CA GLU A 161 23.29 -2.90 -10.95
C GLU A 161 24.56 -2.44 -10.24
N VAL A 162 24.92 -3.13 -9.16
CA VAL A 162 25.91 -2.67 -8.19
C VAL A 162 26.84 -3.78 -7.75
N ASN A 163 28.05 -3.38 -7.36
CA ASN A 163 28.94 -4.16 -6.52
C ASN A 163 28.93 -3.63 -5.09
N LEU A 164 28.90 -4.55 -4.15
CA LEU A 164 28.96 -4.24 -2.72
C LEU A 164 30.33 -4.59 -2.17
N SER A 165 30.95 -3.63 -1.49
CA SER A 165 32.18 -3.83 -0.72
C SER A 165 32.00 -3.35 0.71
N ILE A 166 32.62 -4.04 1.66
CA ILE A 166 32.56 -3.69 3.08
C ILE A 166 33.81 -2.89 3.44
N GLU A 167 33.61 -1.75 4.09
CA GLU A 167 34.66 -0.96 4.73
C GLU A 167 34.48 -1.05 6.25
N ASP A 168 35.59 -1.22 7.00
CA ASP A 168 35.71 -1.17 8.47
C ASP A 168 34.64 -1.87 9.35
N ASN A 169 35.09 -2.79 10.22
CA ASN A 169 34.28 -3.39 11.32
C ASN A 169 32.91 -4.03 10.95
N ASN A 170 32.66 -4.38 9.68
CA ASN A 170 31.47 -5.10 9.19
C ASN A 170 30.11 -4.35 9.28
N GLN A 171 30.09 -3.01 9.32
CA GLN A 171 28.83 -2.25 9.44
C GLN A 171 28.60 -1.19 8.35
N GLU A 172 29.65 -0.68 7.70
CA GLU A 172 29.51 0.24 6.57
C GLU A 172 29.75 -0.49 5.23
N ILE A 173 28.84 -0.27 4.29
CA ILE A 173 28.87 -0.85 2.95
C ILE A 173 29.05 0.30 1.96
N THR A 174 30.03 0.13 1.08
CA THR A 174 30.17 0.96 -0.11
C THR A 174 29.45 0.28 -1.26
N ILE A 175 28.46 0.98 -1.81
CA ILE A 175 27.69 0.60 -2.99
C ILE A 175 28.37 1.26 -4.19
N ILE A 176 28.84 0.46 -5.14
CA ILE A 176 29.54 0.92 -6.34
C ILE A 176 28.70 0.52 -7.56
N LEU A 177 28.33 1.48 -8.40
CA LEU A 177 27.61 1.19 -9.65
C LEU A 177 28.50 0.42 -10.62
N GLU A 178 27.97 -0.63 -11.24
CA GLU A 178 28.68 -1.36 -12.30
C GLU A 178 28.67 -0.58 -13.63
N ASP A 179 27.49 -0.09 -14.02
CA ASP A 179 27.27 0.69 -15.23
C ASP A 179 26.23 1.79 -14.96
N GLY A 180 26.49 3.00 -15.45
CA GLY A 180 25.55 4.13 -15.40
C GLY A 180 26.13 5.41 -14.79
N GLU A 181 25.45 6.53 -15.08
CA GLU A 181 25.63 7.75 -14.30
C GLU A 181 24.79 7.62 -13.01
N GLY A 182 25.29 8.16 -11.90
CA GLY A 182 24.53 8.22 -10.65
C GLY A 182 23.23 9.01 -10.80
N PHE A 183 22.55 9.30 -9.70
CA PHE A 183 21.29 10.05 -9.75
C PHE A 183 21.44 11.39 -10.49
N ALA A 184 20.40 11.79 -11.23
CA ALA A 184 20.32 13.13 -11.81
C ALA A 184 19.98 14.20 -10.74
N THR A 185 19.28 13.79 -9.68
CA THR A 185 18.86 14.64 -8.56
C THR A 185 19.40 14.09 -7.26
N PRO A 186 19.82 14.94 -6.31
CA PRO A 186 20.37 14.48 -5.05
C PRO A 186 19.32 13.70 -4.26
N LEU A 187 19.73 12.58 -3.67
CA LEU A 187 18.91 11.88 -2.67
C LEU A 187 19.32 12.33 -1.26
N PRO A 188 18.35 12.52 -0.36
CA PRO A 188 18.63 12.92 1.01
C PRO A 188 19.41 11.83 1.76
N GLN A 189 20.07 12.25 2.83
CA GLN A 189 20.65 11.33 3.80
C GLN A 189 19.56 10.43 4.41
N HIS A 190 19.92 9.20 4.78
CA HIS A 190 19.05 8.20 5.38
C HIS A 190 17.94 7.65 4.47
N THR A 191 18.05 7.82 3.15
CA THR A 191 17.20 7.08 2.20
C THR A 191 17.43 5.58 2.34
N ILE A 192 16.35 4.82 2.34
CA ILE A 192 16.38 3.36 2.40
C ILE A 192 16.72 2.79 1.03
N VAL A 193 17.55 1.76 1.05
CA VAL A 193 18.02 1.01 -0.11
C VAL A 193 17.51 -0.42 0.01
N TYR A 194 16.76 -0.87 -0.99
CA TYR A 194 16.11 -2.18 -0.97
C TYR A 194 16.79 -3.17 -1.94
N PRO A 195 16.94 -4.45 -1.55
CA PRO A 195 17.26 -5.52 -2.49
C PRO A 195 16.22 -5.62 -3.62
N PHE A 196 16.71 -5.83 -4.84
CA PHE A 196 15.88 -5.83 -6.04
C PHE A 196 16.26 -6.96 -6.99
N VAL A 197 15.28 -7.56 -7.65
CA VAL A 197 15.44 -8.41 -8.84
C VAL A 197 14.30 -8.20 -9.81
N ARG A 198 14.50 -8.59 -11.08
CA ARG A 198 13.42 -8.64 -12.08
C ARG A 198 12.87 -10.06 -12.20
N SER A 199 11.56 -10.17 -12.31
CA SER A 199 10.85 -11.43 -12.47
C SER A 199 11.09 -12.03 -13.86
N ASN A 200 11.24 -13.35 -13.96
CA ASN A 200 11.15 -14.11 -15.23
C ASN A 200 9.74 -14.70 -15.44
N GLY A 201 8.79 -14.33 -14.58
CA GLY A 201 7.42 -14.82 -14.58
C GLY A 201 7.12 -15.75 -13.40
N PHE A 202 5.84 -15.84 -13.07
CA PHE A 202 5.31 -16.81 -12.10
C PHE A 202 4.70 -18.00 -12.81
N ASP A 203 5.07 -19.21 -12.40
CA ASP A 203 4.45 -20.45 -12.86
C ASP A 203 3.38 -20.90 -11.85
N PRO A 204 2.08 -20.80 -12.21
CA PRO A 204 0.99 -21.19 -11.31
C PRO A 204 0.89 -22.71 -11.11
N THR A 205 1.51 -23.51 -11.98
CA THR A 205 1.48 -24.99 -11.90
C THR A 205 2.40 -25.48 -10.78
N THR A 206 3.58 -24.87 -10.68
CA THR A 206 4.60 -25.20 -9.69
C THR A 206 4.56 -24.30 -8.47
N GLY A 207 3.98 -23.11 -8.58
CA GLY A 207 3.95 -22.09 -7.53
C GLY A 207 5.28 -21.36 -7.36
N PHE A 208 6.11 -21.32 -8.41
CA PHE A 208 7.44 -20.72 -8.38
C PHE A 208 7.45 -19.33 -9.02
N LEU A 209 8.18 -18.42 -8.38
CA LEU A 209 8.47 -17.11 -8.94
C LEU A 209 9.95 -17.08 -9.35
N SER A 210 10.21 -17.14 -10.65
CA SER A 210 11.58 -17.11 -11.16
C SER A 210 12.07 -15.67 -11.30
N TYR A 211 13.38 -15.44 -11.19
CA TYR A 211 13.98 -14.11 -11.33
C TYR A 211 15.25 -14.14 -12.19
N GLU A 212 15.66 -12.96 -12.68
CA GLU A 212 16.87 -12.79 -13.48
C GLU A 212 18.14 -13.16 -12.69
N ASN A 213 19.10 -13.78 -13.38
CA ASN A 213 20.36 -14.18 -12.78
C ASN A 213 21.10 -12.95 -12.20
N GLY A 214 21.77 -13.11 -11.05
CA GLY A 214 22.67 -12.06 -10.51
C GLY A 214 22.04 -11.07 -9.54
N GLY A 215 20.91 -11.38 -8.89
CA GLY A 215 20.39 -10.50 -7.81
C GLY A 215 19.71 -11.19 -6.63
N GLY A 216 19.66 -12.54 -6.61
CA GLY A 216 19.07 -13.30 -5.51
C GLY A 216 19.92 -13.36 -4.23
N GLY A 217 21.17 -12.87 -4.27
CA GLY A 217 22.14 -12.96 -3.17
C GLY A 217 21.76 -12.09 -1.96
N LEU A 218 21.12 -10.94 -2.22
CA LEU A 218 20.65 -10.01 -1.18
C LEU A 218 19.34 -10.41 -0.50
N PHE A 219 18.63 -11.39 -1.04
CA PHE A 219 17.36 -11.86 -0.50
C PHE A 219 17.60 -12.96 0.53
N PRO A 220 16.88 -12.97 1.66
CA PRO A 220 17.04 -14.01 2.67
C PRO A 220 16.83 -15.41 2.07
N SER A 221 17.60 -16.37 2.54
CA SER A 221 17.47 -17.78 2.11
C SER A 221 16.07 -18.36 2.40
N THR A 222 15.40 -17.86 3.45
CA THR A 222 14.09 -18.33 3.92
C THR A 222 13.18 -17.19 4.37
N HIS A 223 11.87 -17.43 4.26
CA HIS A 223 10.79 -16.59 4.82
C HIS A 223 10.82 -15.11 4.43
N GLY A 224 11.31 -14.77 3.23
CA GLY A 224 11.32 -13.39 2.80
C GLY A 224 9.94 -12.89 2.40
N ARG A 225 9.76 -11.57 2.55
CA ARG A 225 8.57 -10.84 2.16
C ARG A 225 8.93 -9.85 1.06
N ILE A 226 8.27 -9.98 -0.08
CA ILE A 226 8.61 -9.24 -1.30
C ILE A 226 7.39 -8.51 -1.84
N ILE A 227 7.66 -7.38 -2.48
CA ILE A 227 6.70 -6.65 -3.30
C ILE A 227 6.95 -7.07 -4.74
N VAL A 228 5.93 -7.59 -5.42
CA VAL A 228 5.99 -8.00 -6.82
C VAL A 228 4.68 -7.67 -7.53
N GLY A 229 4.77 -6.97 -8.66
CA GLY A 229 3.58 -6.51 -9.40
C GLY A 229 2.60 -5.70 -8.53
N GLY A 230 3.12 -4.89 -7.61
CA GLY A 230 2.35 -4.12 -6.62
C GLY A 230 1.76 -4.93 -5.46
N ARG A 231 1.88 -6.27 -5.48
CA ARG A 231 1.38 -7.15 -4.41
C ARG A 231 2.49 -7.48 -3.42
N ILE A 232 2.14 -7.54 -2.14
CA ILE A 232 3.02 -8.10 -1.12
C ILE A 232 2.79 -9.60 -1.09
N VAL A 233 3.83 -10.39 -1.36
CA VAL A 233 3.80 -11.85 -1.23
C VAL A 233 4.93 -12.31 -0.32
N ASN A 234 4.74 -13.46 0.30
CA ASN A 234 5.78 -14.13 1.08
C ASN A 234 6.30 -15.33 0.30
N TYR A 235 7.59 -15.62 0.41
CA TYR A 235 8.17 -16.88 -0.06
C TYR A 235 8.71 -17.68 1.11
N ASN A 236 8.75 -19.00 0.98
CA ASN A 236 9.30 -19.86 2.03
C ASN A 236 10.81 -20.06 1.84
N TYR A 237 11.25 -20.23 0.59
CA TYR A 237 12.64 -20.53 0.27
C TYR A 237 13.10 -19.78 -0.98
N ASN A 238 14.33 -19.28 -0.95
CA ASN A 238 15.02 -18.67 -2.09
C ASN A 238 16.07 -19.67 -2.63
N ASN A 239 15.74 -20.33 -3.73
CA ASN A 239 16.63 -21.24 -4.42
C ASN A 239 17.52 -20.45 -5.39
N ARG A 240 18.69 -20.05 -4.89
CA ARG A 240 19.67 -19.21 -5.60
C ARG A 240 20.35 -19.97 -6.75
N ASP A 241 20.49 -21.29 -6.65
CA ASP A 241 21.10 -22.11 -7.71
C ASP A 241 20.21 -22.16 -8.97
N GLU A 242 18.89 -22.11 -8.77
CA GLU A 242 17.89 -22.14 -9.84
C GLU A 242 17.23 -20.78 -10.10
N ASN A 243 17.71 -19.71 -9.45
CA ASN A 243 17.19 -18.35 -9.55
C ASN A 243 15.65 -18.25 -9.38
N ARG A 244 15.11 -18.84 -8.32
CA ARG A 244 13.67 -18.81 -8.04
C ARG A 244 13.30 -18.75 -6.56
N PHE A 245 12.16 -18.13 -6.28
CA PHE A 245 11.48 -18.19 -5.00
C PHE A 245 10.42 -19.30 -5.00
N GLU A 246 10.42 -20.09 -3.93
CA GLU A 246 9.57 -21.26 -3.76
C GLU A 246 8.59 -21.06 -2.59
N GLY A 247 7.39 -21.65 -2.73
CA GLY A 247 6.35 -21.57 -1.72
C GLY A 247 5.72 -20.18 -1.59
N ILE A 248 5.47 -19.53 -2.73
CA ILE A 248 4.85 -18.20 -2.77
C ILE A 248 3.46 -18.25 -2.14
N ARG A 249 3.19 -17.32 -1.24
CA ARG A 249 1.90 -17.13 -0.58
C ARG A 249 1.52 -15.67 -0.61
N ASP A 250 0.37 -15.37 -1.18
CA ASP A 250 -0.25 -14.06 -1.09
C ASP A 250 -1.05 -13.98 0.22
N PRO A 251 -0.63 -13.17 1.21
CA PRO A 251 -1.35 -13.00 2.46
C PRO A 251 -2.71 -12.30 2.29
N SER A 252 -2.96 -11.67 1.15
CA SER A 252 -4.22 -10.99 0.83
C SER A 252 -5.23 -11.87 0.09
N ALA A 253 -4.79 -13.01 -0.45
CA ALA A 253 -5.67 -13.93 -1.14
C ALA A 253 -6.60 -14.64 -0.15
N SER A 254 -7.91 -14.42 -0.30
CA SER A 254 -8.89 -15.37 0.24
C SER A 254 -8.74 -16.69 -0.53
N SER A 255 -9.01 -17.83 0.10
CA SER A 255 -8.78 -19.17 -0.47
C SER A 255 -9.55 -19.48 -1.78
N GLN A 256 -10.29 -18.51 -2.33
CA GLN A 256 -11.02 -18.58 -3.60
C GLN A 256 -10.41 -17.75 -4.74
N ASP A 257 -9.37 -16.92 -4.51
CA ASP A 257 -8.85 -15.93 -5.48
C ASP A 257 -7.35 -16.13 -5.84
N SER A 258 -6.93 -17.37 -6.04
CA SER A 258 -5.51 -17.74 -6.22
C SER A 258 -4.97 -17.59 -7.64
N ASN A 259 -5.36 -16.54 -8.38
CA ASN A 259 -4.70 -16.20 -9.64
C ASN A 259 -3.67 -15.09 -9.39
N LEU A 260 -2.52 -15.48 -8.87
CA LEU A 260 -1.34 -14.64 -8.85
C LEU A 260 -0.73 -14.67 -10.25
N GLU A 261 -0.89 -13.60 -11.01
CA GLU A 261 -0.24 -13.43 -12.31
C GLU A 261 0.88 -12.40 -12.15
N ILE A 262 2.12 -12.84 -12.41
CA ILE A 262 3.30 -11.97 -12.37
C ILE A 262 3.98 -12.11 -13.73
N LEU A 263 4.05 -11.00 -14.46
CA LEU A 263 4.68 -10.93 -15.76
C LEU A 263 6.22 -10.99 -15.65
N SER A 264 6.86 -11.42 -16.73
CA SER A 264 8.31 -11.27 -16.90
C SER A 264 8.68 -9.78 -16.94
N GLY A 265 9.83 -9.42 -16.38
CA GLY A 265 10.30 -8.04 -16.21
C GLY A 265 9.71 -7.30 -15.01
N ALA A 266 8.71 -7.86 -14.31
CA ALA A 266 8.10 -7.22 -13.15
C ALA A 266 9.13 -7.03 -12.01
N PRO A 267 9.14 -5.87 -11.33
CA PRO A 267 10.05 -5.61 -10.23
C PRO A 267 9.70 -6.49 -9.02
N ILE A 268 10.71 -7.12 -8.43
CA ILE A 268 10.64 -7.86 -7.17
C ILE A 268 11.53 -7.14 -6.17
N ILE A 269 10.93 -6.57 -5.13
CA ILE A 269 11.63 -5.79 -4.11
C ILE A 269 11.48 -6.49 -2.77
N LEU A 270 12.58 -6.70 -2.03
CA LEU A 270 12.47 -7.14 -0.65
C LEU A 270 11.98 -5.96 0.20
N THR A 271 10.99 -6.19 1.06
CA THR A 271 10.62 -5.19 2.07
C THR A 271 11.80 -4.90 3.00
N ASN A 272 11.68 -3.99 3.98
CA ASN A 272 12.72 -3.76 5.01
C ASN A 272 12.86 -4.93 6.00
N PHE A 273 13.07 -6.11 5.46
CA PHE A 273 13.13 -7.38 6.15
C PHE A 273 14.34 -7.42 7.10
N SER A 274 14.10 -7.94 8.30
CA SER A 274 15.11 -8.19 9.29
C SER A 274 14.79 -9.48 10.03
N ARG A 275 15.85 -10.19 10.41
CA ARG A 275 15.76 -11.39 11.24
C ARG A 275 16.22 -11.03 12.65
N LEU A 276 15.32 -11.16 13.62
CA LEU A 276 15.63 -10.93 15.03
C LEU A 276 15.82 -12.27 15.74
N HIS A 277 16.97 -12.47 16.36
CA HIS A 277 17.18 -13.58 17.29
C HIS A 277 17.05 -13.05 18.70
N SER A 278 16.16 -13.64 19.50
CA SER A 278 16.03 -13.33 20.92
C SER A 278 16.26 -14.60 21.72
N THR A 279 17.29 -14.61 22.56
CA THR A 279 17.65 -15.76 23.39
C THR A 279 17.38 -15.45 24.85
N GLY A 280 16.37 -16.10 25.43
CA GLY A 280 16.08 -16.04 26.87
C GLY A 280 16.95 -17.02 27.65
N ILE A 281 17.44 -16.56 28.81
CA ILE A 281 18.42 -17.24 29.65
C ILE A 281 17.95 -17.21 31.10
N VAL A 282 17.72 -18.39 31.67
CA VAL A 282 17.23 -18.56 33.05
C VAL A 282 18.08 -19.57 33.79
N GLY A 283 18.28 -19.36 35.10
CA GLY A 283 19.01 -20.27 35.97
C GLY A 283 20.51 -19.94 36.08
N GLN A 284 21.19 -20.64 36.99
CA GLN A 284 22.62 -20.45 37.27
C GLN A 284 23.36 -21.80 37.27
N GLY A 285 24.60 -21.81 36.79
CA GLY A 285 25.47 -22.99 36.80
C GLY A 285 24.95 -24.12 35.90
N ALA A 286 24.88 -25.34 36.42
CA ALA A 286 24.44 -26.51 35.65
C ALA A 286 22.93 -26.55 35.33
N LEU A 287 22.15 -25.58 35.81
CA LEU A 287 20.71 -25.44 35.56
C LEU A 287 20.39 -24.22 34.69
N THR A 288 21.37 -23.67 33.97
CA THR A 288 21.11 -22.60 33.01
C THR A 288 20.43 -23.17 31.77
N THR A 289 19.25 -22.64 31.46
CA THR A 289 18.44 -23.00 30.29
C THR A 289 18.43 -21.84 29.31
N HIS A 290 18.66 -22.15 28.04
CA HIS A 290 18.61 -21.20 26.93
C HIS A 290 17.45 -21.55 26.01
N ARG A 291 16.69 -20.54 25.60
CA ARG A 291 15.65 -20.67 24.56
C ARG A 291 15.82 -19.55 23.56
N GLU A 292 16.08 -19.89 22.30
CA GLU A 292 16.15 -18.93 21.21
C GLU A 292 14.80 -18.89 20.46
N LEU A 293 14.40 -17.68 20.08
CA LEU A 293 13.28 -17.41 19.19
C LEU A 293 13.79 -16.57 18.02
N ILE A 294 13.54 -17.03 16.80
CA ILE A 294 13.89 -16.34 15.57
C ILE A 294 12.61 -15.72 15.02
N PHE A 295 12.64 -14.41 14.78
CA PHE A 295 11.55 -13.66 14.18
C PHE A 295 12.00 -13.16 12.82
N ASP A 296 11.41 -13.72 11.77
CA ASP A 296 11.58 -13.29 10.38
C ASP A 296 10.47 -12.29 10.03
N GLY A 297 10.82 -11.07 9.64
CA GLY A 297 9.81 -10.10 9.21
C GLY A 297 10.33 -8.70 8.92
N ALA A 298 9.47 -7.86 8.35
CA ALA A 298 9.73 -6.44 8.20
C ALA A 298 9.44 -5.70 9.51
N PHE A 299 10.34 -4.80 9.93
CA PHE A 299 10.01 -3.83 10.98
C PHE A 299 8.97 -2.84 10.43
N PRO A 300 7.99 -2.39 11.21
CA PRO A 300 6.90 -1.57 10.67
C PRO A 300 7.43 -0.24 10.15
N GLN A 301 7.40 -0.02 8.84
CA GLN A 301 7.60 1.33 8.31
C GLN A 301 6.39 2.21 8.65
N GLU A 302 6.63 3.53 8.65
CA GLU A 302 5.50 4.45 8.51
C GLU A 302 4.75 4.06 7.23
N PRO A 303 3.40 4.12 7.25
CA PRO A 303 2.65 3.93 6.02
C PRO A 303 3.21 4.88 4.95
N PHE A 304 3.59 4.32 3.82
CA PHE A 304 4.04 5.12 2.68
C PHE A 304 3.07 4.92 1.52
N LEU A 305 2.95 5.94 0.69
CA LEU A 305 2.17 5.88 -0.52
C LEU A 305 3.05 5.26 -1.61
N TRP A 306 2.61 4.11 -2.13
CA TRP A 306 3.20 3.61 -3.37
C TRP A 306 2.59 4.37 -4.53
N GLU A 307 3.46 4.88 -5.40
CA GLU A 307 3.08 5.61 -6.61
C GLU A 307 3.57 4.86 -7.85
N GLU A 308 2.65 4.63 -8.78
CA GLU A 308 2.99 4.17 -10.13
C GLU A 308 2.62 5.26 -11.12
N VAL A 309 3.62 5.76 -11.86
CA VAL A 309 3.45 6.84 -12.83
C VAL A 309 3.60 6.29 -14.25
N THR A 310 2.67 6.64 -15.12
CA THR A 310 2.76 6.40 -16.57
C THR A 310 2.65 7.74 -17.30
N GLU A 311 3.51 7.94 -18.30
CA GLU A 311 3.65 9.21 -19.01
C GLU A 311 3.74 8.93 -20.52
N GLU A 312 3.18 9.83 -21.32
CA GLU A 312 3.17 9.83 -22.78
C GLU A 312 3.43 11.26 -23.28
N THR A 313 4.47 11.42 -24.09
CA THR A 313 4.89 12.74 -24.62
C THR A 313 4.48 12.94 -26.08
N PHE A 314 3.93 11.91 -26.73
CA PHE A 314 3.56 11.92 -28.15
C PHE A 314 4.70 12.29 -29.10
N SER A 315 5.95 12.15 -28.65
CA SER A 315 7.16 12.50 -29.40
C SER A 315 7.44 11.57 -30.57
N GLU A 316 6.84 10.37 -30.58
CA GLU A 316 6.94 9.38 -31.65
C GLU A 316 5.58 9.00 -32.21
N THR A 317 5.48 8.75 -33.53
CA THR A 317 4.22 8.27 -34.14
C THR A 317 3.80 6.89 -33.65
N SER A 318 4.74 6.08 -33.17
CA SER A 318 4.49 4.76 -32.58
C SER A 318 3.60 4.83 -31.34
N ALA A 319 3.62 5.95 -30.60
CA ALA A 319 2.81 6.18 -29.42
C ALA A 319 1.30 6.08 -29.68
N ILE A 320 0.85 6.26 -30.93
CA ILE A 320 -0.56 6.10 -31.29
C ILE A 320 -1.09 4.69 -31.02
N ALA A 321 -0.23 3.68 -31.03
CA ALA A 321 -0.61 2.30 -30.70
C ALA A 321 -1.05 2.14 -29.23
N ASN A 322 -0.71 3.10 -28.36
CA ASN A 322 -1.17 3.16 -26.98
C ASN A 322 -2.57 3.76 -26.83
N TRP A 323 -3.21 4.16 -27.93
CA TRP A 323 -4.50 4.84 -27.95
C TRP A 323 -5.49 4.13 -28.85
N GLU A 324 -6.65 3.82 -28.30
CA GLU A 324 -7.78 3.27 -29.05
C GLU A 324 -8.76 4.39 -29.34
N THR A 325 -9.05 4.63 -30.62
CA THR A 325 -10.03 5.64 -31.01
C THR A 325 -11.43 5.07 -30.91
N VAL A 326 -12.27 5.70 -30.09
CA VAL A 326 -13.67 5.32 -29.87
C VAL A 326 -14.58 5.98 -30.90
N ASP A 327 -14.28 7.24 -31.24
CA ASP A 327 -14.99 7.99 -32.28
C ASP A 327 -14.06 9.02 -32.92
N GLY A 328 -14.23 9.24 -34.23
CA GLY A 328 -13.29 9.98 -35.07
C GLY A 328 -12.03 9.18 -35.45
N SER A 329 -10.97 9.89 -35.83
CA SER A 329 -9.62 9.36 -36.04
C SER A 329 -8.61 10.26 -35.33
N VAL A 330 -7.55 9.68 -34.80
CA VAL A 330 -6.44 10.44 -34.19
C VAL A 330 -5.16 10.27 -34.97
N ALA A 331 -4.27 11.26 -34.89
CA ALA A 331 -2.90 11.16 -35.36
C ALA A 331 -1.95 11.98 -34.49
N ILE A 332 -0.66 11.67 -34.62
CA ILE A 332 0.39 12.45 -33.98
C ILE A 332 1.04 13.31 -35.07
N SER A 333 0.91 14.63 -34.97
CA SER A 333 1.40 15.60 -35.95
C SER A 333 2.19 16.72 -35.29
N ALA A 334 2.83 17.58 -36.09
CA ALA A 334 3.59 18.73 -35.58
C ALA A 334 2.64 19.83 -35.07
N ALA A 335 2.90 20.30 -33.86
CA ALA A 335 2.24 21.43 -33.18
C ALA A 335 3.32 22.28 -32.52
N ASP A 336 3.38 23.59 -32.76
CA ASP A 336 4.27 24.54 -32.05
C ASP A 336 5.72 24.06 -31.86
N GLY A 337 6.32 23.46 -32.90
CA GLY A 337 7.72 23.02 -32.89
C GLY A 337 8.01 21.65 -32.25
N ASN A 338 7.00 20.93 -31.77
CA ASN A 338 7.10 19.53 -31.31
C ASN A 338 5.93 18.69 -31.86
N ARG A 339 5.81 17.41 -31.53
CA ARG A 339 4.69 16.54 -31.96
C ARG A 339 3.63 16.44 -30.87
N ALA A 340 2.36 16.44 -31.24
CA ALA A 340 1.23 16.32 -30.32
C ALA A 340 0.16 15.41 -30.93
N LEU A 341 -0.75 14.91 -30.10
CA LEU A 341 -1.92 14.14 -30.55
C LEU A 341 -3.04 15.09 -31.00
N PHE A 342 -3.62 14.79 -32.15
CA PHE A 342 -4.74 15.49 -32.76
C PHE A 342 -5.87 14.52 -33.08
N PHE A 343 -7.10 15.04 -33.18
CA PHE A 343 -8.16 14.39 -33.93
C PHE A 343 -8.08 14.83 -35.40
N GLU A 344 -7.75 13.92 -36.32
CA GLU A 344 -7.68 14.23 -37.77
C GLU A 344 -9.06 14.35 -38.39
N GLU A 345 -9.97 13.44 -38.02
CA GLU A 345 -11.36 13.47 -38.42
C GLU A 345 -12.24 13.36 -37.18
N LEU A 346 -13.16 14.31 -37.01
CA LEU A 346 -14.18 14.27 -35.96
C LEU A 346 -15.46 13.70 -36.54
N SER A 347 -16.18 12.92 -35.74
CA SER A 347 -17.56 12.57 -36.07
C SER A 347 -18.46 13.79 -35.90
N SER A 348 -19.71 13.69 -36.34
CA SER A 348 -20.72 14.74 -36.08
C SER A 348 -20.93 15.03 -34.58
N ASN A 349 -20.47 14.14 -33.70
CA ASN A 349 -20.61 14.23 -32.26
C ASN A 349 -19.28 14.57 -31.55
N GLY A 350 -18.19 14.70 -32.32
CA GLY A 350 -16.82 14.95 -31.87
C GLY A 350 -15.93 13.70 -31.87
N GLY A 351 -14.90 13.71 -31.03
CA GLY A 351 -13.89 12.66 -30.94
C GLY A 351 -13.62 12.21 -29.52
N LEU A 352 -13.33 10.92 -29.35
CA LEU A 352 -12.89 10.31 -28.09
C LEU A 352 -11.81 9.27 -28.38
N ALA A 353 -10.67 9.40 -27.72
CA ALA A 353 -9.59 8.42 -27.76
C ALA A 353 -9.27 7.96 -26.34
N THR A 354 -9.18 6.65 -26.15
CA THR A 354 -8.95 6.03 -24.84
C THR A 354 -7.53 5.52 -24.71
N SER A 355 -6.94 5.67 -23.53
CA SER A 355 -5.58 5.18 -23.27
C SER A 355 -5.61 3.68 -23.00
N ALA A 356 -4.90 2.91 -23.82
CA ALA A 356 -4.76 1.45 -23.65
C ALA A 356 -4.03 1.11 -22.33
N ALA A 357 -3.06 1.94 -21.93
CA ALA A 357 -2.38 1.79 -20.63
C ALA A 357 -3.33 1.98 -19.44
N ALA A 358 -4.37 2.80 -19.60
CA ALA A 358 -5.44 3.02 -18.61
C ALA A 358 -6.67 2.11 -18.82
N ALA A 359 -6.60 1.19 -19.78
CA ALA A 359 -7.63 0.17 -20.03
C ALA A 359 -7.20 -1.23 -19.56
N GLY A 360 -5.95 -1.41 -19.13
CA GLY A 360 -5.36 -2.74 -18.87
C GLY A 360 -5.40 -3.23 -17.41
N ASP A 361 -4.70 -4.35 -17.18
CA ASP A 361 -4.64 -5.08 -15.89
C ASP A 361 -4.12 -4.23 -14.72
N ARG A 362 -3.39 -3.14 -14.98
CA ARG A 362 -2.82 -2.27 -13.94
C ARG A 362 -3.89 -1.67 -13.03
N PHE A 363 -4.94 -1.09 -13.61
CA PHE A 363 -6.05 -0.52 -12.84
C PHE A 363 -6.86 -1.61 -12.11
N THR A 364 -6.93 -2.81 -12.67
CA THR A 364 -7.56 -3.97 -12.02
C THR A 364 -6.74 -4.47 -10.84
N GLY A 365 -5.42 -4.61 -11.00
CA GLY A 365 -4.50 -5.00 -9.93
C GLY A 365 -4.52 -3.98 -8.79
N TYR A 366 -4.43 -2.69 -9.12
CA TYR A 366 -4.50 -1.61 -8.15
C TYR A 366 -5.84 -1.60 -7.39
N ARG A 367 -6.98 -1.81 -8.07
CA ARG A 367 -8.29 -1.97 -7.40
C ARG A 367 -8.30 -3.15 -6.44
N GLY A 368 -7.69 -4.27 -6.81
CA GLY A 368 -7.53 -5.43 -5.92
C GLY A 368 -6.79 -5.05 -4.64
N LEU A 369 -5.70 -4.30 -4.78
CA LEU A 369 -4.85 -3.85 -3.67
C LEU A 369 -5.54 -2.90 -2.70
N THR A 370 -6.56 -2.16 -3.11
CA THR A 370 -7.28 -1.15 -2.29
C THR A 370 -8.63 -1.63 -1.77
N GLY A 371 -8.98 -2.90 -1.96
CA GLY A 371 -10.28 -3.46 -1.53
C GLY A 371 -11.43 -3.13 -2.48
N GLY A 372 -11.12 -2.89 -3.76
CA GLY A 372 -12.07 -2.55 -4.81
C GLY A 372 -12.29 -1.05 -5.00
N PHE A 373 -11.40 -0.19 -4.49
CA PHE A 373 -11.47 1.27 -4.68
C PHE A 373 -10.46 1.69 -5.75
N LEU A 374 -10.72 2.78 -6.48
CA LEU A 374 -9.78 3.24 -7.50
C LEU A 374 -9.54 4.73 -7.36
N SER A 375 -8.33 5.11 -6.94
CA SER A 375 -7.93 6.51 -6.82
C SER A 375 -6.69 6.77 -7.68
N TYR A 376 -6.66 7.91 -8.35
CA TYR A 376 -5.58 8.30 -9.25
C TYR A 376 -5.55 9.81 -9.48
N ASP A 377 -4.38 10.29 -9.86
CA ASP A 377 -4.19 11.59 -10.50
C ASP A 377 -4.00 11.38 -11.99
N VAL A 378 -4.53 12.29 -12.81
CA VAL A 378 -4.35 12.24 -14.27
C VAL A 378 -4.21 13.66 -14.80
N GLN A 379 -3.29 13.87 -15.74
CA GLN A 379 -3.03 15.17 -16.34
C GLN A 379 -2.86 15.09 -17.86
N VAL A 380 -3.13 16.22 -18.51
CA VAL A 380 -2.86 16.44 -19.93
C VAL A 380 -2.57 17.91 -20.17
N LYS A 381 -1.66 18.20 -21.11
CA LYS A 381 -1.45 19.56 -21.64
C LYS A 381 -2.28 19.73 -22.90
N LEU A 382 -3.02 20.83 -22.98
CA LEU A 382 -3.83 21.19 -24.12
C LEU A 382 -3.28 22.47 -24.75
N GLY A 383 -3.20 22.47 -26.08
CA GLY A 383 -2.96 23.69 -26.85
C GLY A 383 -3.92 23.83 -28.02
N PHE A 384 -3.84 24.97 -28.69
CA PHE A 384 -4.79 25.40 -29.71
C PHE A 384 -4.02 25.99 -30.90
N LEU A 385 -4.26 25.47 -32.10
CA LEU A 385 -3.49 25.85 -33.31
C LEU A 385 -3.84 27.26 -33.85
N ASN A 386 -5.08 27.72 -33.66
CA ASN A 386 -5.54 29.02 -34.13
C ASN A 386 -5.68 30.02 -32.97
N SER A 387 -5.42 31.31 -33.25
CA SER A 387 -5.85 32.40 -32.38
C SER A 387 -7.37 32.28 -32.21
N LEU A 388 -7.81 31.95 -30.99
CA LEU A 388 -9.22 31.75 -30.64
C LEU A 388 -10.09 32.99 -30.81
N TYR A 389 -9.46 34.13 -31.10
CA TYR A 389 -10.12 35.35 -31.51
C TYR A 389 -9.88 35.55 -33.01
N PRO A 390 -10.92 35.55 -33.85
CA PRO A 390 -10.77 36.08 -35.20
C PRO A 390 -10.30 37.52 -35.07
N GLU A 391 -9.16 37.85 -35.69
CA GLU A 391 -8.74 39.24 -35.81
C GLU A 391 -9.89 39.98 -36.50
N THR A 392 -10.50 40.91 -35.79
CA THR A 392 -11.59 41.74 -36.29
C THR A 392 -10.99 42.81 -37.21
N GLU A 393 -10.46 42.39 -38.34
CA GLU A 393 -10.11 43.27 -39.46
C GLU A 393 -10.81 42.78 -40.72
N GLY A 394 -12.02 43.28 -40.95
CA GLY A 394 -12.71 43.08 -42.22
C GLY A 394 -14.22 43.11 -42.08
N ASP A 395 -14.79 44.27 -42.39
CA ASP A 395 -16.21 44.47 -42.66
C ASP A 395 -16.63 43.58 -43.85
N ASP A 396 -17.09 42.36 -43.57
CA ASP A 396 -17.99 41.64 -44.47
C ASP A 396 -18.95 40.75 -43.68
N SER A 397 -20.21 40.87 -44.05
CA SER A 397 -21.41 40.41 -43.35
C SER A 397 -21.68 38.91 -43.49
N ASP A 398 -20.66 38.06 -43.40
CA ASP A 398 -20.84 36.62 -43.19
C ASP A 398 -20.45 36.29 -41.75
N SER A 399 -21.38 35.69 -41.03
CA SER A 399 -21.26 35.36 -39.61
C SER A 399 -20.25 34.24 -39.40
N ASP A 400 -18.95 34.55 -39.38
CA ASP A 400 -17.94 33.70 -38.77
C ASP A 400 -18.22 33.69 -37.26
N ALA A 401 -19.12 32.79 -36.86
CA ALA A 401 -19.44 32.54 -35.47
C ALA A 401 -18.13 32.21 -34.73
N ALA A 402 -17.91 32.84 -33.57
CA ALA A 402 -16.77 32.52 -32.73
C ALA A 402 -16.70 30.99 -32.51
N PRO A 403 -15.50 30.38 -32.60
CA PRO A 403 -15.38 28.93 -32.55
C PRO A 403 -15.97 28.40 -31.24
N SER A 404 -16.89 27.43 -31.35
CA SER A 404 -17.45 26.73 -30.21
C SER A 404 -16.80 25.35 -30.09
N PHE A 405 -16.11 25.10 -28.98
CA PHE A 405 -15.49 23.80 -28.76
C PHE A 405 -15.32 23.48 -27.28
N ALA A 406 -15.16 22.18 -27.02
CA ALA A 406 -14.83 21.63 -25.72
C ALA A 406 -13.76 20.55 -25.88
N GLY A 407 -12.59 20.74 -25.27
CA GLY A 407 -11.50 19.77 -25.31
C GLY A 407 -10.93 19.48 -23.93
N GLY A 408 -10.55 18.23 -23.70
CA GLY A 408 -9.86 17.84 -22.47
C GLY A 408 -9.91 16.37 -22.15
N LEU A 409 -10.00 16.09 -20.86
CA LEU A 409 -9.76 14.76 -20.31
C LEU A 409 -11.08 14.09 -19.91
N SER A 410 -11.20 12.81 -20.20
CA SER A 410 -12.29 11.96 -19.75
C SER A 410 -11.76 10.92 -18.77
N PHE A 411 -12.52 10.66 -17.71
CA PHE A 411 -12.14 9.73 -16.65
C PHE A 411 -13.38 9.01 -16.10
N ARG A 412 -13.19 7.91 -15.38
CA ARG A 412 -14.27 6.98 -14.98
C ARG A 412 -15.07 6.47 -16.19
N LEU A 413 -14.39 6.28 -17.31
CA LEU A 413 -15.02 5.79 -18.52
C LEU A 413 -15.56 4.37 -18.30
N ARG A 414 -16.80 4.16 -18.73
CA ARG A 414 -17.49 2.88 -18.59
C ARG A 414 -18.46 2.70 -19.75
N THR A 415 -18.45 1.51 -20.32
CA THR A 415 -19.50 1.05 -21.23
C THR A 415 -20.85 0.99 -20.54
N THR A 416 -21.91 1.36 -21.24
CA THR A 416 -23.27 1.05 -20.79
C THR A 416 -23.48 -0.46 -20.83
N ASP A 417 -24.33 -0.99 -19.94
CA ASP A 417 -24.52 -2.44 -19.82
C ASP A 417 -25.08 -3.09 -21.11
N ASP A 418 -25.62 -2.30 -22.04
CA ASP A 418 -26.17 -2.72 -23.33
C ASP A 418 -25.15 -2.72 -24.50
N ASN A 419 -23.94 -2.19 -24.31
CA ASN A 419 -22.92 -2.13 -25.36
C ASN A 419 -21.53 -2.51 -24.80
N PRO A 420 -20.94 -3.67 -25.18
CA PRO A 420 -19.64 -4.09 -24.68
C PRO A 420 -18.46 -3.26 -25.21
N SER A 421 -18.67 -2.47 -26.28
CA SER A 421 -17.69 -1.54 -26.85
C SER A 421 -17.99 -0.12 -26.41
N LEU A 422 -16.95 0.65 -26.07
CA LEU A 422 -17.10 2.09 -25.85
C LEU A 422 -17.54 2.73 -27.17
N SER A 423 -18.47 3.67 -27.07
CA SER A 423 -18.92 4.54 -28.16
C SER A 423 -19.21 5.90 -27.56
N LEU A 424 -18.93 6.97 -28.29
CA LEU A 424 -19.20 8.34 -27.83
C LEU A 424 -20.69 8.56 -27.50
N THR A 425 -21.57 7.84 -28.19
CA THR A 425 -23.02 7.88 -27.98
C THR A 425 -23.51 6.99 -26.83
N ALA A 426 -22.66 6.13 -26.28
CA ALA A 426 -23.05 5.10 -25.32
C ALA A 426 -21.96 4.78 -24.27
N PHE A 427 -21.40 5.82 -23.64
CA PHE A 427 -20.54 5.66 -22.46
C PHE A 427 -21.08 6.43 -21.25
N ASN A 428 -20.69 5.96 -20.08
CA ASN A 428 -20.78 6.69 -18.82
C ASN A 428 -19.38 7.17 -18.45
N GLY A 429 -19.27 8.39 -17.94
CA GLY A 429 -17.99 8.92 -17.47
C GLY A 429 -18.10 10.36 -17.02
N TYR A 430 -17.01 10.86 -16.44
CA TYR A 430 -16.81 12.28 -16.24
C TYR A 430 -15.92 12.84 -17.35
N GLY A 431 -16.02 14.14 -17.56
CA GLY A 431 -15.03 14.86 -18.34
C GLY A 431 -14.74 16.23 -17.77
N LEU A 432 -13.51 16.65 -17.99
CA LEU A 432 -13.01 17.98 -17.68
C LEU A 432 -12.62 18.63 -19.00
N SER A 433 -13.26 19.74 -19.34
CA SER A 433 -13.06 20.43 -20.62
C SER A 433 -12.69 21.89 -20.41
N ILE A 434 -11.82 22.39 -21.28
CA ILE A 434 -11.84 23.81 -21.62
C ILE A 434 -12.96 24.02 -22.62
N VAL A 435 -13.87 24.95 -22.31
CA VAL A 435 -15.05 25.24 -23.12
C VAL A 435 -14.99 26.69 -23.57
N LEU A 436 -15.18 26.90 -24.88
CA LEU A 436 -15.42 28.21 -25.48
C LEU A 436 -16.75 28.18 -26.24
N GLY A 437 -17.59 29.19 -26.02
CA GLY A 437 -18.89 29.31 -26.67
C GLY A 437 -19.92 28.24 -26.27
N GLN A 438 -21.04 28.19 -27.00
CA GLN A 438 -22.06 27.17 -26.77
C GLN A 438 -21.63 25.85 -27.37
N THR A 439 -21.27 24.94 -26.48
CA THR A 439 -21.07 23.52 -26.77
C THR A 439 -22.27 22.75 -26.24
N GLY A 440 -22.42 21.46 -26.56
CA GLY A 440 -23.58 20.64 -26.16
C GLY A 440 -23.86 20.52 -24.64
N PHE A 441 -23.20 21.29 -23.78
CA PHE A 441 -23.49 21.45 -22.36
C PHE A 441 -24.51 22.59 -22.15
N GLN A 442 -25.63 22.31 -21.47
CA GLN A 442 -26.59 23.34 -21.06
C GLN A 442 -26.05 24.18 -19.89
N LEU A 443 -25.04 25.01 -20.16
CA LEU A 443 -24.48 25.96 -19.19
C LEU A 443 -25.46 27.13 -18.95
N PRO A 444 -25.47 27.72 -17.74
CA PRO A 444 -26.22 28.96 -17.50
C PRO A 444 -25.79 30.06 -18.47
N GLY A 445 -26.74 30.84 -19.00
CA GLY A 445 -26.45 31.88 -20.01
C GLY A 445 -25.40 32.89 -19.57
N THR A 446 -25.34 33.22 -18.27
CA THR A 446 -24.33 34.11 -17.68
C THR A 446 -22.91 33.54 -17.72
N ALA A 447 -22.74 32.22 -17.77
CA ALA A 447 -21.43 31.58 -17.83
C ALA A 447 -20.78 31.75 -19.21
N LEU A 448 -21.59 31.71 -20.28
CA LEU A 448 -21.11 31.79 -21.66
C LEU A 448 -20.61 33.19 -22.04
N GLU A 449 -21.06 34.22 -21.32
CA GLU A 449 -20.59 35.60 -21.48
C GLU A 449 -19.25 35.86 -20.76
N ALA A 450 -18.80 34.94 -19.89
CA ALA A 450 -17.58 35.09 -19.09
C ALA A 450 -16.28 34.76 -19.85
N GLY A 451 -16.39 34.30 -21.10
CA GLY A 451 -15.25 33.87 -21.90
C GLY A 451 -14.95 32.37 -21.73
N PRO A 452 -13.68 31.94 -21.77
CA PRO A 452 -13.34 30.53 -21.67
C PRO A 452 -13.55 29.99 -20.26
N LEU A 453 -14.07 28.77 -20.19
CA LEU A 453 -14.43 28.11 -18.94
C LEU A 453 -13.69 26.78 -18.80
N VAL A 454 -13.31 26.46 -17.56
CA VAL A 454 -13.07 25.06 -17.17
C VAL A 454 -14.39 24.49 -16.71
N VAL A 455 -14.85 23.42 -17.36
CA VAL A 455 -16.13 22.77 -17.05
C VAL A 455 -15.90 21.31 -16.69
N LEU A 456 -16.33 20.94 -15.48
CA LEU A 456 -16.49 19.55 -15.08
C LEU A 456 -17.91 19.11 -15.46
N TRP A 457 -18.04 17.97 -16.14
CA TRP A 457 -19.32 17.42 -16.56
C TRP A 457 -19.36 15.90 -16.36
N GLN A 458 -20.58 15.35 -16.39
CA GLN A 458 -20.82 13.91 -16.39
C GLN A 458 -21.70 13.50 -17.57
N GLN A 459 -21.57 12.25 -18.00
CA GLN A 459 -22.44 11.61 -18.97
C GLN A 459 -22.95 10.29 -18.38
N THR A 460 -24.26 10.07 -18.39
CA THR A 460 -24.90 8.86 -17.89
C THR A 460 -26.00 8.41 -18.86
N GLY A 461 -25.73 7.45 -19.73
CA GLY A 461 -26.71 6.92 -20.69
C GLY A 461 -26.73 7.55 -22.09
N GLY A 462 -25.70 8.32 -22.50
CA GLY A 462 -25.48 8.78 -23.87
C GLY A 462 -25.17 10.28 -24.00
N ILE A 463 -24.87 10.76 -25.21
CA ILE A 463 -24.41 12.16 -25.44
C ILE A 463 -25.43 13.22 -25.01
N ASP A 464 -26.72 12.94 -25.18
CA ASP A 464 -27.82 13.86 -24.81
C ASP A 464 -27.99 14.00 -23.29
N THR A 465 -27.27 13.21 -22.49
CA THR A 465 -27.33 13.26 -21.02
C THR A 465 -26.14 13.97 -20.40
N ARG A 466 -25.27 14.58 -21.22
CA ARG A 466 -24.14 15.39 -20.72
C ARG A 466 -24.65 16.54 -19.88
N THR A 467 -24.27 16.53 -18.61
CA THR A 467 -24.71 17.51 -17.62
C THR A 467 -23.47 18.12 -16.97
N TRP A 468 -23.41 19.45 -16.93
CA TRP A 468 -22.34 20.15 -16.22
C TRP A 468 -22.52 19.96 -14.70
N LEU A 469 -21.40 19.74 -14.00
CA LEU A 469 -21.33 19.59 -12.56
C LEU A 469 -20.89 20.89 -11.89
N ALA A 470 -19.83 21.50 -12.43
CA ALA A 470 -19.29 22.77 -11.96
C ALA A 470 -18.51 23.47 -13.07
N TYR A 471 -18.38 24.79 -12.99
CA TYR A 471 -17.53 25.56 -13.89
C TYR A 471 -16.77 26.67 -13.15
N SER A 472 -15.65 27.07 -13.74
CA SER A 472 -14.86 28.22 -13.32
C SER A 472 -14.40 28.98 -14.57
N ALA A 473 -14.57 30.30 -14.57
CA ALA A 473 -14.05 31.18 -15.59
C ALA A 473 -12.53 31.28 -15.47
N ILE A 474 -11.85 31.23 -16.61
CA ILE A 474 -10.40 31.34 -16.66
C ILE A 474 -9.98 32.39 -17.68
N ASP A 475 -8.89 33.08 -17.38
CA ASP A 475 -8.16 33.81 -18.41
C ASP A 475 -7.48 32.80 -19.31
N PHE A 476 -7.65 32.92 -20.63
CA PHE A 476 -7.02 32.00 -21.57
C PHE A 476 -5.51 32.28 -21.62
N PRO A 477 -4.65 31.34 -21.19
CA PRO A 477 -3.21 31.56 -21.26
C PRO A 477 -2.74 31.50 -22.71
N ALA A 478 -1.89 32.45 -23.11
CA ALA A 478 -1.19 32.42 -24.39
C ALA A 478 -0.35 31.13 -24.46
N GLY A 479 -0.70 30.21 -25.37
CA GLY A 479 0.01 28.95 -25.58
C GLY A 479 -0.65 27.70 -25.00
N GLY A 480 -1.78 27.81 -24.27
CA GLY A 480 -2.57 26.67 -23.79
C GLY A 480 -2.42 26.37 -22.29
N VAL A 481 -3.04 25.29 -21.83
CA VAL A 481 -3.26 24.98 -20.41
C VAL A 481 -2.98 23.52 -20.09
N ALA A 482 -2.40 23.25 -18.92
CA ALA A 482 -2.34 21.91 -18.35
C ALA A 482 -3.50 21.71 -17.38
N LEU A 483 -4.26 20.62 -17.59
CA LEU A 483 -5.35 20.22 -16.73
C LEU A 483 -4.98 18.95 -15.98
N LEU A 484 -5.33 18.91 -14.69
CA LEU A 484 -5.10 17.75 -13.85
C LEU A 484 -6.32 17.47 -12.97
N VAL A 485 -6.70 16.19 -12.93
CA VAL A 485 -7.77 15.68 -12.08
C VAL A 485 -7.16 14.75 -11.03
N ARG A 486 -7.42 15.03 -9.75
CA ARG A 486 -7.23 14.09 -8.64
C ARG A 486 -8.58 13.48 -8.30
N LEU A 487 -8.69 12.17 -8.45
CA LEU A 487 -9.88 11.41 -8.17
C LEU A 487 -9.63 10.44 -7.01
N HIS A 488 -10.29 10.66 -5.89
CA HIS A 488 -10.27 9.74 -4.76
C HIS A 488 -11.61 9.01 -4.68
N GLU A 489 -11.58 7.68 -4.81
CA GLU A 489 -12.74 6.87 -4.49
C GLU A 489 -12.61 6.34 -3.07
N ALA A 490 -13.59 6.69 -2.25
CA ALA A 490 -13.55 6.39 -0.83
C ALA A 490 -14.96 6.24 -0.24
N VAL A 491 -15.00 5.65 0.95
CA VAL A 491 -16.11 5.85 1.88
C VAL A 491 -15.80 7.10 2.70
N LEU A 492 -16.75 8.03 2.76
CA LEU A 492 -16.59 9.29 3.49
C LEU A 492 -17.07 9.13 4.93
N LEU A 493 -16.18 9.35 5.87
CA LEU A 493 -16.48 9.32 7.29
C LEU A 493 -16.29 10.70 7.91
N ASN A 494 -17.36 11.34 8.35
CA ASN A 494 -17.25 12.63 9.04
C ASN A 494 -16.89 12.40 10.51
N PHE A 495 -16.00 13.24 11.03
CA PHE A 495 -15.53 13.19 12.40
C PHE A 495 -15.58 14.56 13.09
N THR A 496 -15.55 14.53 14.42
CA THR A 496 -15.47 15.68 15.33
C THR A 496 -14.58 15.36 16.51
N ASN A 497 -14.15 16.38 17.25
CA ASN A 497 -13.31 16.23 18.45
C ASN A 497 -12.00 15.46 18.15
N GLY A 498 -11.32 15.81 17.06
CA GLY A 498 -10.02 15.22 16.73
C GLY A 498 -8.96 15.61 17.75
N GLU A 499 -8.26 14.63 18.34
CA GLU A 499 -7.27 14.83 19.40
C GLU A 499 -5.92 15.39 18.89
N ALA A 500 -5.00 15.74 19.79
CA ALA A 500 -3.73 16.41 19.44
C ALA A 500 -2.88 15.70 18.35
N ALA A 501 -3.07 14.40 18.12
CA ALA A 501 -2.39 13.65 17.07
C ALA A 501 -3.31 13.44 15.85
N ALA A 502 -3.02 14.13 14.76
CA ALA A 502 -3.75 13.99 13.51
C ALA A 502 -3.76 12.55 12.99
N ILE A 503 -4.90 12.11 12.46
CA ILE A 503 -4.99 10.87 11.71
C ILE A 503 -4.27 11.07 10.37
N GLN A 504 -3.41 10.14 9.99
CA GLN A 504 -2.56 10.25 8.81
C GLN A 504 -2.97 9.28 7.70
N ALA A 505 -2.56 9.58 6.47
CA ALA A 505 -2.73 8.68 5.33
C ALA A 505 -2.09 7.31 5.60
N GLY A 506 -2.76 6.25 5.16
CA GLY A 506 -2.38 4.85 5.34
C GLY A 506 -2.60 4.29 6.76
N GLU A 507 -3.03 5.10 7.72
CA GLU A 507 -3.45 4.58 9.02
C GLU A 507 -4.75 3.79 8.91
N ARG A 508 -4.82 2.69 9.66
CA ARG A 508 -6.06 1.90 9.77
C ARG A 508 -6.83 2.35 10.99
N ILE A 509 -8.09 2.73 10.78
CA ILE A 509 -8.99 3.11 11.86
C ILE A 509 -10.04 2.04 12.07
N PHE A 510 -10.53 1.94 13.30
CA PHE A 510 -11.64 1.08 13.66
C PHE A 510 -12.59 1.77 14.63
N GLY A 511 -13.87 1.42 14.50
CA GLY A 511 -14.91 1.83 15.42
C GLY A 511 -14.88 0.93 16.64
N GLU A 512 -14.91 1.54 17.82
CA GLU A 512 -14.86 0.85 19.11
C GLU A 512 -15.98 -0.19 19.32
N ASN A 513 -17.19 0.06 18.80
CA ASN A 513 -18.41 -0.66 19.14
C ASN A 513 -18.86 -1.65 18.06
N HIS A 514 -18.61 -1.36 16.77
CA HIS A 514 -19.23 -2.10 15.66
C HIS A 514 -18.26 -2.84 14.75
N GLY A 515 -16.96 -2.79 15.03
CA GLY A 515 -15.94 -3.51 14.25
C GLY A 515 -15.80 -3.02 12.80
N ALA A 516 -16.42 -1.88 12.47
CA ALA A 516 -16.18 -1.19 11.21
C ALA A 516 -14.72 -0.77 11.16
N MET A 517 -14.05 -1.03 10.04
CA MET A 517 -12.66 -0.66 9.83
C MET A 517 -12.49 -0.05 8.46
N GLY A 518 -11.50 0.82 8.32
CA GLY A 518 -11.07 1.40 7.05
C GLY A 518 -9.62 1.84 7.13
N THR A 519 -8.97 1.95 5.98
CA THR A 519 -7.64 2.56 5.87
C THR A 519 -7.80 3.96 5.30
N VAL A 520 -7.17 4.92 5.95
CA VAL A 520 -7.23 6.33 5.57
C VAL A 520 -6.45 6.52 4.27
N LEU A 521 -7.09 7.08 3.26
CA LEU A 521 -6.49 7.24 1.93
C LEU A 521 -5.54 8.43 1.88
N SER A 522 -5.92 9.55 2.49
CA SER A 522 -5.18 10.81 2.45
C SER A 522 -5.38 11.63 3.73
N SER A 523 -4.69 12.77 3.82
CA SER A 523 -4.86 13.69 4.95
C SER A 523 -6.34 14.06 5.17
N PRO A 524 -6.80 14.16 6.43
CA PRO A 524 -8.18 14.53 6.74
C PRO A 524 -8.55 15.89 6.14
N ILE A 525 -9.70 15.96 5.48
CA ILE A 525 -10.24 17.22 4.97
C ILE A 525 -10.91 17.94 6.14
N LEU A 526 -10.27 18.98 6.66
CA LEU A 526 -10.81 19.75 7.79
C LEU A 526 -11.90 20.71 7.31
N SER A 527 -13.06 20.62 7.94
CA SER A 527 -14.14 21.59 7.74
C SER A 527 -14.05 22.74 8.74
N THR A 528 -13.61 22.45 9.97
CA THR A 528 -13.39 23.44 11.04
C THR A 528 -12.38 22.92 12.08
N GLY A 529 -11.80 23.84 12.85
CA GLY A 529 -10.92 23.50 13.98
C GLY A 529 -9.53 23.03 13.56
N ALA A 530 -8.72 22.61 14.53
CA ALA A 530 -7.37 22.11 14.30
C ALA A 530 -7.11 20.85 15.14
N TRP A 531 -6.15 20.02 14.73
CA TRP A 531 -5.79 18.84 15.51
C TRP A 531 -5.11 19.23 16.82
N ASN A 532 -4.22 20.24 16.78
CA ASN A 532 -3.39 20.66 17.92
C ASN A 532 -4.19 21.17 19.14
N ASP A 533 -5.42 21.65 18.94
CA ASP A 533 -6.27 22.18 20.02
C ASP A 533 -7.42 21.23 20.41
N GLY A 534 -7.46 20.02 19.83
CA GLY A 534 -8.50 19.03 20.13
C GLY A 534 -9.86 19.31 19.47
N SER A 535 -9.95 20.32 18.59
CA SER A 535 -11.22 20.79 18.02
C SER A 535 -11.48 20.34 16.57
N ALA A 536 -10.52 19.62 15.96
CA ALA A 536 -10.62 19.20 14.56
C ALA A 536 -11.94 18.48 14.26
N ALA A 537 -12.62 18.96 13.22
CA ALA A 537 -13.76 18.32 12.61
C ALA A 537 -13.61 18.35 11.10
N GLY A 538 -14.07 17.31 10.43
CA GLY A 538 -13.82 17.14 9.00
C GLY A 538 -14.29 15.80 8.46
N THR A 539 -13.73 15.43 7.32
CA THR A 539 -14.03 14.18 6.61
C THR A 539 -12.76 13.36 6.41
N LEU A 540 -12.83 12.08 6.78
CA LEU A 540 -11.84 11.06 6.47
C LEU A 540 -12.26 10.32 5.20
N LEU A 541 -11.29 10.10 4.31
CA LEU A 541 -11.47 9.29 3.11
C LEU A 541 -10.96 7.88 3.39
N LEU A 542 -11.84 6.88 3.35
CA LEU A 542 -11.50 5.50 3.70
C LEU A 542 -11.54 4.57 2.49
N ASN A 543 -10.54 3.70 2.37
CA ASN A 543 -10.53 2.52 1.51
C ASN A 543 -10.34 1.24 2.34
N LYS A 544 -10.24 0.06 1.70
CA LYS A 544 -10.05 -1.24 2.38
C LYS A 544 -11.01 -1.45 3.57
N VAL A 545 -12.27 -1.10 3.36
CA VAL A 545 -13.28 -1.08 4.42
C VAL A 545 -13.86 -2.45 4.70
N THR A 546 -14.32 -2.69 5.93
CA THR A 546 -15.07 -3.90 6.29
C THR A 546 -16.49 -3.80 5.70
N LYS A 547 -16.76 -4.51 4.60
CA LYS A 547 -18.08 -4.53 3.94
C LYS A 547 -19.20 -4.98 4.88
N GLY A 548 -20.39 -4.43 4.70
CA GLY A 548 -21.57 -4.74 5.52
C GLY A 548 -21.50 -4.23 6.96
N SER A 549 -20.50 -3.42 7.31
CA SER A 549 -20.39 -2.75 8.61
C SER A 549 -20.72 -1.27 8.52
N THR A 550 -20.95 -0.63 9.67
CA THR A 550 -21.33 0.78 9.78
C THR A 550 -20.57 1.43 10.93
N PHE A 551 -19.93 2.57 10.69
CA PHE A 551 -19.52 3.45 11.78
C PHE A 551 -20.76 4.17 12.30
N GLN A 552 -20.98 4.16 13.62
CA GLN A 552 -22.13 4.84 14.21
C GLN A 552 -21.77 6.22 14.73
N ARG A 553 -22.72 7.14 14.66
CA ARG A 553 -22.61 8.47 15.26
C ARG A 553 -22.22 8.38 16.73
N ASN A 554 -21.30 9.25 17.14
CA ASN A 554 -20.70 9.36 18.47
C ASN A 554 -19.79 8.19 18.89
N GLU A 555 -19.54 7.22 18.01
CA GLU A 555 -18.56 6.17 18.25
C GLU A 555 -17.14 6.74 18.25
N THR A 556 -16.29 6.22 19.14
CA THR A 556 -14.88 6.58 19.20
C THR A 556 -14.13 5.96 18.03
N LEU A 557 -13.34 6.77 17.33
CA LEU A 557 -12.39 6.30 16.33
C LEU A 557 -11.07 5.98 16.99
N LEU A 558 -10.64 4.74 16.81
CA LEU A 558 -9.37 4.22 17.29
C LEU A 558 -8.45 3.98 16.11
N VAL A 559 -7.19 4.39 16.23
CA VAL A 559 -6.17 4.16 15.20
C VAL A 559 -5.36 2.93 15.61
N VAL A 560 -5.25 1.95 14.71
CA VAL A 560 -4.49 0.71 14.98
C VAL A 560 -3.02 1.05 15.20
N GLY A 561 -2.56 0.85 16.44
CA GLY A 561 -1.17 1.12 16.85
C GLY A 561 -1.02 2.36 17.73
N ARG A 562 -2.09 3.16 17.90
CA ARG A 562 -2.15 4.25 18.88
C ARG A 562 -2.90 3.79 20.14
N SER A 563 -2.47 4.28 21.31
CA SER A 563 -3.08 3.95 22.61
C SER A 563 -4.29 4.82 22.95
N ASN A 564 -4.49 5.93 22.23
CA ASN A 564 -5.50 6.94 22.53
C ASN A 564 -6.58 6.95 21.45
N SER A 565 -7.75 7.48 21.81
CA SER A 565 -8.77 7.88 20.84
C SER A 565 -8.24 8.92 19.88
N ALA A 566 -8.69 8.89 18.64
CA ALA A 566 -8.24 9.84 17.63
C ALA A 566 -9.30 10.90 17.35
N ALA A 567 -10.57 10.52 17.27
CA ALA A 567 -11.70 11.40 17.02
C ALA A 567 -13.03 10.70 17.37
N LYS A 568 -14.16 11.39 17.18
CA LYS A 568 -15.52 10.81 17.25
C LYS A 568 -16.23 10.89 15.91
N VAL A 569 -16.96 9.84 15.57
CA VAL A 569 -17.80 9.78 14.36
C VAL A 569 -18.96 10.78 14.46
N SER A 570 -19.18 11.58 13.42
CA SER A 570 -20.24 12.60 13.38
C SER A 570 -21.57 12.07 12.80
N ASN A 571 -21.52 11.05 11.95
CA ASN A 571 -22.69 10.52 11.24
C ASN A 571 -22.61 9.01 11.08
N ASP A 572 -23.77 8.36 10.96
CA ASP A 572 -23.81 6.94 10.60
C ASP A 572 -23.35 6.79 9.15
N VAL A 573 -22.36 5.93 8.91
CA VAL A 573 -21.81 5.69 7.57
C VAL A 573 -21.71 4.19 7.32
N THR A 574 -22.43 3.71 6.32
CA THR A 574 -22.33 2.32 5.85
C THR A 574 -21.13 2.17 4.94
N MET A 575 -20.32 1.14 5.17
CA MET A 575 -19.05 0.91 4.46
C MET A 575 -19.22 0.44 3.01
N ASP A 576 -20.45 0.25 2.53
CA ASP A 576 -20.72 -0.23 1.17
C ASP A 576 -20.94 0.90 0.16
N LYS A 577 -21.14 2.16 0.60
CA LYS A 577 -21.35 3.31 -0.29
C LYS A 577 -20.00 3.94 -0.66
N LYS A 578 -19.48 3.62 -1.85
CA LYS A 578 -18.33 4.30 -2.45
C LYS A 578 -18.76 5.63 -3.06
N GLU A 579 -17.92 6.65 -2.94
CA GLU A 579 -18.16 7.96 -3.56
C GLU A 579 -16.86 8.47 -4.16
N ASN A 580 -16.97 9.34 -5.17
CA ASN A 580 -15.84 10.00 -5.80
C ASN A 580 -15.65 11.39 -5.20
N ILE A 581 -14.42 11.71 -4.84
CA ILE A 581 -13.96 13.04 -4.45
C ILE A 581 -13.05 13.55 -5.55
N ILE A 582 -13.44 14.66 -6.16
CA ILE A 582 -12.78 15.24 -7.33
C ILE A 582 -12.16 16.57 -6.92
N ARG A 583 -10.86 16.71 -7.19
CA ARG A 583 -10.14 17.97 -7.14
C ARG A 583 -9.54 18.23 -8.51
N ILE A 584 -9.56 19.50 -8.92
CA ILE A 584 -9.08 19.88 -10.24
C ILE A 584 -8.04 20.97 -10.09
N TYR A 585 -6.93 20.77 -10.77
CA TYR A 585 -5.81 21.69 -10.80
C TYR A 585 -5.56 22.15 -12.23
N ARG A 586 -5.09 23.38 -12.37
CA ARG A 586 -4.63 23.94 -13.64
C ARG A 586 -3.23 24.52 -13.52
N ALA A 587 -2.49 24.49 -14.62
CA ALA A 587 -1.26 25.26 -14.78
C ALA A 587 -1.24 25.92 -16.16
N ASP A 588 -0.69 27.12 -16.25
CA ASP A 588 -0.52 27.81 -17.53
C ASP A 588 0.72 27.25 -18.23
N LEU A 589 0.65 26.99 -19.54
CA LEU A 589 1.80 26.42 -20.27
C LEU A 589 3.00 27.36 -20.36
N ALA A 590 2.82 28.65 -20.07
CA ALA A 590 3.93 29.58 -19.87
C ALA A 590 4.79 29.21 -18.64
N ASP A 591 4.17 28.75 -17.55
CA ASP A 591 4.83 28.34 -16.31
C ASP A 591 5.18 26.85 -16.31
N TYR A 592 4.42 26.03 -17.06
CA TYR A 592 4.61 24.59 -17.20
C TYR A 592 4.67 24.17 -18.66
N PRO A 593 5.77 24.50 -19.37
CA PRO A 593 5.89 24.25 -20.79
C PRO A 593 5.93 22.74 -21.11
N ARG A 594 5.73 22.43 -22.38
CA ARG A 594 5.87 21.08 -22.95
C ARG A 594 7.22 20.45 -22.57
N ILE A 595 7.20 19.16 -22.23
CA ILE A 595 8.37 18.41 -21.77
C ILE A 595 9.39 18.32 -22.92
N ALA A 596 10.65 18.63 -22.61
CA ALA A 596 11.77 18.47 -23.53
C ALA A 596 12.79 17.47 -22.96
N GLY A 597 13.16 16.47 -23.75
CA GLY A 597 14.20 15.49 -23.38
C GLY A 597 13.77 14.58 -22.22
N ASN A 598 14.64 14.42 -21.22
CA ASN A 598 14.43 13.50 -20.08
C ASN A 598 13.61 14.10 -18.92
N GLN A 599 12.90 15.21 -19.15
CA GLN A 599 12.06 15.83 -18.12
C GLN A 599 10.83 14.95 -17.81
N LYS A 600 10.37 15.01 -16.56
CA LYS A 600 9.24 14.23 -16.04
C LYS A 600 8.03 15.13 -15.81
N LEU A 601 6.82 14.55 -15.84
CA LEU A 601 5.62 15.27 -15.47
C LEU A 601 5.71 15.69 -14.00
N GLN A 602 5.34 16.94 -13.73
CA GLN A 602 5.21 17.45 -12.39
C GLN A 602 3.80 17.14 -11.87
N TRP A 603 3.69 16.85 -10.58
CA TRP A 603 2.44 16.52 -9.92
C TRP A 603 2.15 17.56 -8.82
N PRO A 604 0.87 17.80 -8.48
CA PRO A 604 0.51 18.71 -7.42
C PRO A 604 0.94 18.13 -6.07
N PRO A 605 1.06 18.97 -5.03
CA PRO A 605 1.36 18.52 -3.68
C PRO A 605 0.42 17.42 -3.19
N ASP A 606 0.88 16.69 -2.18
CA ASP A 606 0.05 15.72 -1.49
C ASP A 606 -1.11 16.43 -0.76
N ASP A 607 -2.23 15.71 -0.59
CA ASP A 607 -3.44 16.22 0.03
C ASP A 607 -3.15 16.93 1.37
N GLY A 608 -3.62 18.18 1.50
CA GLY A 608 -3.45 19.00 2.70
C GLY A 608 -2.27 19.98 2.66
N ALA A 609 -1.39 19.85 1.67
CA ALA A 609 -0.36 20.84 1.34
C ALA A 609 -0.75 21.72 0.14
N ASP A 610 -2.01 21.66 -0.30
CA ASP A 610 -2.54 22.32 -1.51
C ASP A 610 -2.37 23.87 -1.50
N GLU A 611 -2.11 24.47 -0.33
CA GLU A 611 -1.87 25.92 -0.17
C GLU A 611 -0.43 26.27 0.25
N GLU A 612 0.41 25.28 0.59
CA GLU A 612 1.80 25.55 0.96
C GLU A 612 2.58 25.85 -0.32
N ALA A 613 2.91 27.13 -0.51
CA ALA A 613 3.57 27.67 -1.69
C ALA A 613 4.98 27.07 -1.91
N HIS A 614 5.07 25.87 -2.46
CA HIS A 614 6.35 25.24 -2.80
C HIS A 614 6.30 24.51 -4.15
N THR A 615 6.94 25.12 -5.15
CA THR A 615 7.56 24.50 -6.34
C THR A 615 6.68 23.86 -7.43
N SER A 616 5.39 23.61 -7.20
CA SER A 616 4.50 23.07 -8.25
C SER A 616 3.85 24.18 -9.08
N PRO A 617 3.76 24.06 -10.42
CA PRO A 617 3.08 25.03 -11.28
C PRO A 617 1.55 24.90 -11.21
N PHE A 618 1.03 23.83 -10.60
CA PHE A 618 -0.40 23.56 -10.50
C PHE A 618 -1.07 24.38 -9.40
N ARG A 619 -2.23 24.94 -9.74
CA ARG A 619 -3.10 25.68 -8.84
C ARG A 619 -4.46 25.00 -8.76
N LEU A 620 -4.96 24.81 -7.55
CA LEU A 620 -6.30 24.26 -7.31
C LEU A 620 -7.36 25.23 -7.84
N ILE A 621 -8.36 24.71 -8.56
CA ILE A 621 -9.48 25.49 -9.08
C ILE A 621 -10.53 25.69 -7.98
N HIS A 622 -11.00 26.93 -7.84
CA HIS A 622 -12.20 27.26 -7.09
C HIS A 622 -13.36 27.41 -8.07
N TRP A 623 -14.48 26.73 -7.80
CA TRP A 623 -15.64 26.73 -8.68
C TRP A 623 -16.45 28.02 -8.51
N ASP A 624 -16.73 28.71 -9.61
CA ASP A 624 -17.60 29.89 -9.59
C ASP A 624 -19.06 29.49 -9.41
N ALA A 625 -19.44 28.32 -9.93
CA ALA A 625 -20.74 27.73 -9.70
C ALA A 625 -20.69 26.21 -9.72
N ILE A 626 -21.55 25.62 -8.89
CA ILE A 626 -21.79 24.18 -8.78
C ILE A 626 -23.27 23.94 -9.10
N ASN A 627 -23.56 22.91 -9.88
CA ASN A 627 -24.91 22.59 -10.32
C ASN A 627 -25.71 21.93 -9.18
N ASP A 628 -26.52 22.72 -8.48
CA ASP A 628 -27.38 22.26 -7.39
C ASP A 628 -28.65 21.52 -7.87
N THR A 629 -28.90 21.48 -9.18
CA THR A 629 -30.09 20.84 -9.77
C THR A 629 -29.90 19.35 -10.05
N ILE A 630 -28.71 18.80 -9.81
CA ILE A 630 -28.41 17.39 -10.02
C ILE A 630 -29.12 16.54 -8.98
N ASN A 631 -30.07 15.73 -9.46
CA ASN A 631 -30.92 14.87 -8.66
C ASN A 631 -30.54 13.39 -8.79
N ALA A 632 -31.11 12.57 -7.89
CA ALA A 632 -30.96 11.12 -7.90
C ALA A 632 -31.23 10.51 -9.30
N PRO A 633 -30.45 9.50 -9.73
CA PRO A 633 -29.50 8.71 -8.93
C PRO A 633 -28.12 9.35 -8.76
N SER A 634 -27.88 10.53 -9.32
CA SER A 634 -26.65 11.29 -9.10
C SER A 634 -26.77 12.15 -7.84
N GLU A 635 -25.74 12.15 -7.01
CA GLU A 635 -25.59 13.08 -5.89
C GLU A 635 -24.37 13.96 -6.18
N LEU A 636 -24.49 15.28 -5.97
CA LEU A 636 -23.38 16.24 -6.07
C LEU A 636 -23.42 17.18 -4.87
N TYR A 637 -22.28 17.31 -4.19
CA TYR A 637 -22.12 18.22 -3.05
C TYR A 637 -20.71 18.80 -3.04
N ALA A 638 -20.60 20.09 -2.69
CA ALA A 638 -19.30 20.64 -2.27
C ALA A 638 -18.91 20.04 -0.92
N VAL A 639 -17.67 19.57 -0.80
CA VAL A 639 -17.14 19.11 0.49
C VAL A 639 -16.66 20.33 1.27
N PRO A 640 -17.19 20.61 2.47
CA PRO A 640 -16.73 21.74 3.27
C PRO A 640 -15.23 21.58 3.61
N SER A 641 -14.44 22.58 3.25
CA SER A 641 -13.01 22.69 3.56
C SER A 641 -12.75 24.07 4.15
N SER A 642 -12.05 24.15 5.28
CA SER A 642 -11.74 25.43 5.93
C SER A 642 -10.74 26.26 5.13
N ASN A 643 -9.86 25.60 4.39
CA ASN A 643 -8.76 26.25 3.67
C ASN A 643 -9.18 26.50 2.22
N THR A 644 -9.80 25.50 1.58
CA THR A 644 -10.11 25.52 0.14
C THR A 644 -11.62 25.41 -0.13
N PRO A 645 -12.45 26.40 0.28
CA PRO A 645 -13.88 26.35 0.04
C PRO A 645 -14.18 26.27 -1.46
N ASP A 646 -15.24 25.53 -1.81
CA ASP A 646 -15.76 25.39 -3.18
C ASP A 646 -14.75 24.86 -4.21
N SER A 647 -13.75 24.09 -3.78
CA SER A 647 -12.76 23.45 -4.67
C SER A 647 -12.92 21.92 -4.76
N ILE A 648 -13.47 21.30 -3.72
CA ILE A 648 -13.59 19.85 -3.59
C ILE A 648 -15.04 19.44 -3.85
N LEU A 649 -15.23 18.59 -4.86
CA LEU A 649 -16.56 18.06 -5.20
C LEU A 649 -16.67 16.60 -4.79
N ARG A 650 -17.78 16.27 -4.12
CA ARG A 650 -18.23 14.91 -3.86
C ARG A 650 -19.31 14.55 -4.84
N THR A 651 -19.16 13.41 -5.50
CA THR A 651 -20.17 12.87 -6.40
C THR A 651 -20.39 11.38 -6.19
N TYR A 652 -21.65 10.96 -6.29
CA TYR A 652 -22.03 9.55 -6.32
C TYR A 652 -22.99 9.31 -7.47
N HIS A 653 -22.68 8.32 -8.30
CA HIS A 653 -23.62 7.75 -9.25
C HIS A 653 -23.25 6.27 -9.43
N PRO A 654 -24.21 5.33 -9.41
CA PRO A 654 -23.91 3.88 -9.47
C PRO A 654 -23.17 3.44 -10.74
N ASN A 655 -23.29 4.20 -11.83
CA ASN A 655 -22.56 3.94 -13.07
C ASN A 655 -21.24 4.69 -13.20
N LEU A 656 -20.89 5.55 -12.24
CA LEU A 656 -19.65 6.35 -12.24
C LEU A 656 -18.73 6.02 -11.05
N ILE A 657 -19.00 4.91 -10.36
CA ILE A 657 -18.07 4.30 -9.39
C ILE A 657 -17.27 3.18 -10.06
N SER A 658 -16.14 2.82 -9.47
CA SER A 658 -15.31 1.71 -9.95
C SER A 658 -16.10 0.40 -9.96
N LYS A 659 -15.96 -0.34 -11.05
CA LYS A 659 -16.63 -1.63 -11.24
C LYS A 659 -16.23 -2.65 -10.16
N PRO A 660 -17.07 -3.68 -9.90
CA PRO A 660 -16.67 -4.84 -9.11
C PRO A 660 -15.39 -5.47 -9.66
N LEU A 661 -14.57 -6.06 -8.77
CA LEU A 661 -13.28 -6.69 -9.13
C LEU A 661 -13.40 -7.81 -10.18
N SER A 662 -14.59 -8.41 -10.32
CA SER A 662 -14.87 -9.48 -11.28
C SER A 662 -15.24 -9.00 -12.68
N ALA A 663 -15.29 -7.68 -12.92
CA ALA A 663 -15.65 -7.13 -14.23
C ALA A 663 -14.44 -7.01 -15.15
N SER A 664 -14.64 -7.27 -16.45
CA SER A 664 -13.59 -7.11 -17.47
C SER A 664 -13.01 -5.69 -17.49
N PRO A 665 -11.72 -5.55 -17.85
CA PRO A 665 -11.12 -4.24 -18.10
C PRO A 665 -11.92 -3.44 -19.13
N VAL A 666 -12.13 -2.17 -18.84
CA VAL A 666 -12.69 -1.17 -19.76
C VAL A 666 -11.80 0.06 -19.62
N ALA A 667 -11.65 0.86 -20.67
CA ALA A 667 -10.90 2.10 -20.59
C ALA A 667 -11.41 2.96 -19.43
N GLU A 668 -10.51 3.37 -18.54
CA GLU A 668 -10.82 4.26 -17.41
C GLU A 668 -10.60 5.72 -17.79
N LEU A 669 -9.61 5.99 -18.66
CA LEU A 669 -9.14 7.32 -19.05
C LEU A 669 -9.18 7.50 -20.57
N GLY A 670 -9.44 8.74 -20.99
CA GLY A 670 -9.39 9.13 -22.39
C GLY A 670 -9.25 10.64 -22.59
N LEU A 671 -9.12 11.04 -23.84
CA LEU A 671 -9.06 12.43 -24.31
C LEU A 671 -10.23 12.67 -25.25
N HIS A 672 -10.84 13.84 -25.17
CA HIS A 672 -12.01 14.17 -25.97
C HIS A 672 -11.91 15.56 -26.58
N ALA A 673 -12.56 15.74 -27.73
CA ALA A 673 -12.74 17.02 -28.38
C ALA A 673 -14.14 17.09 -29.01
N PHE A 674 -14.90 18.16 -28.74
CA PHE A 674 -16.29 18.35 -29.20
C PHE A 674 -16.50 19.76 -29.78
N GLY A 675 -17.44 19.91 -30.70
CA GLY A 675 -17.82 21.19 -31.30
C GLY A 675 -17.09 21.51 -32.60
N ASP A 676 -17.46 22.63 -33.22
CA ASP A 676 -17.03 22.98 -34.58
C ASP A 676 -15.55 23.40 -34.63
N GLY A 677 -14.99 23.85 -33.51
CA GLY A 677 -13.55 24.19 -33.37
C GLY A 677 -12.68 23.06 -32.82
N ALA A 678 -13.21 21.85 -32.63
CA ALA A 678 -12.49 20.78 -31.94
C ALA A 678 -11.26 20.23 -32.71
N GLY A 679 -11.20 20.42 -34.03
CA GLY A 679 -10.05 20.01 -34.85
C GLY A 679 -8.78 20.83 -34.58
N ASP A 680 -8.92 22.01 -33.98
CA ASP A 680 -7.79 22.89 -33.67
C ASP A 680 -7.16 22.59 -32.30
N ILE A 681 -7.69 21.61 -31.57
CA ILE A 681 -7.22 21.21 -30.24
C ILE A 681 -6.16 20.13 -30.38
N PHE A 682 -5.03 20.32 -29.70
CA PHE A 682 -4.01 19.30 -29.58
C PHE A 682 -3.73 18.93 -28.13
N PHE A 683 -3.40 17.67 -27.93
CA PHE A 683 -3.06 17.09 -26.64
C PHE A 683 -1.59 16.73 -26.63
N ASP A 684 -0.93 17.14 -25.55
CA ASP A 684 0.47 16.88 -25.31
C ASP A 684 0.67 16.39 -23.87
N ASP A 685 1.80 15.72 -23.61
CA ASP A 685 2.23 15.39 -22.24
C ASP A 685 1.11 14.82 -21.36
N PHE A 686 0.59 13.66 -21.73
CA PHE A 686 -0.42 12.94 -20.97
C PHE A 686 0.24 12.05 -19.91
N GLY A 687 -0.34 11.99 -18.72
CA GLY A 687 0.10 11.00 -17.76
C GLY A 687 -0.91 10.75 -16.66
N PHE A 688 -0.76 9.62 -15.99
CA PHE A 688 -1.53 9.29 -14.80
C PHE A 688 -0.62 8.70 -13.72
N ARG A 689 -1.05 8.90 -12.47
CA ARG A 689 -0.39 8.42 -11.26
C ARG A 689 -1.39 7.66 -10.40
N LEU A 690 -1.07 6.41 -10.09
CA LEU A 690 -1.84 5.56 -9.18
C LEU A 690 -1.19 5.59 -7.79
N THR A 691 -1.92 6.00 -6.75
CA THR A 691 -1.35 6.24 -5.41
C THR A 691 -2.07 5.42 -4.35
N TYR A 692 -1.46 4.39 -3.76
CA TYR A 692 -2.11 3.61 -2.68
C TYR A 692 -1.29 3.52 -1.40
N PRO A 693 -1.97 3.52 -0.22
CA PRO A 693 -1.28 3.31 1.04
C PRO A 693 -0.83 1.86 1.20
N VAL A 694 0.49 1.68 1.34
CA VAL A 694 1.11 0.42 1.74
C VAL A 694 1.31 0.46 3.25
N ARG A 695 0.77 -0.55 3.95
CA ARG A 695 1.09 -0.78 5.36
C ARG A 695 1.61 -2.19 5.53
N GLU A 696 2.80 -2.30 6.12
CA GLU A 696 3.35 -3.56 6.54
C GLU A 696 2.67 -4.02 7.83
N ALA A 697 1.79 -5.01 7.74
CA ALA A 697 1.32 -5.74 8.91
C ALA A 697 2.43 -6.63 9.48
N PHE A 698 2.45 -6.83 10.81
CA PHE A 698 3.30 -7.81 11.48
C PHE A 698 2.95 -9.22 11.01
N PRO A 699 3.93 -10.05 10.63
CA PRO A 699 3.74 -11.48 10.73
C PRO A 699 3.61 -11.87 12.22
N SER A 700 2.65 -12.72 12.54
CA SER A 700 2.67 -13.51 13.77
C SER A 700 4.01 -14.25 13.84
N PRO A 701 4.60 -14.47 15.03
CA PRO A 701 5.79 -15.32 15.14
C PRO A 701 5.53 -16.66 14.44
N LEU A 702 6.30 -16.94 13.40
CA LEU A 702 6.35 -18.27 12.80
C LEU A 702 7.06 -19.15 13.83
N GLN A 703 6.29 -20.03 14.48
CA GLN A 703 6.86 -21.08 15.32
C GLN A 703 7.69 -22.01 14.44
N GLN A 704 9.00 -22.06 14.70
CA GLN A 704 9.83 -23.21 14.37
C GLN A 704 9.93 -24.14 15.58
#